data_AF-A0A8T5AG28-F1
#
_entry.id   AF-A0A8T5AG28-F1
#
_cell.length_a   1.000
_cell.length_b   1.000
_cell.length_c   1.000
_cell.angle_alpha   90.00
_cell.angle_beta   90.00
_cell.angle_gamma   90.00
#
_symmetry.space_group_name_H-M   'P 1'
#
loop_
_entity.id
_entity.type
_entity.pdbx_description
1 polymer ?
#
loop_
_entity_poly.entity_id
_entity_poly.type
_entity_poly.pdbx_seq_one_letter_code
_entity_poly.pdbx_strand_id
1 'polypeptide(L)'
;MSSSPTPPQESIREDLFYVGRQVDEKTLEVSKEPVYIDRADLVTHAMVLGMTGSGKTGACLVLLEEAILQGIPAILVDPKGDLTNLMLAFPELRSEDFERWVSLDEARRHGKSVQEYAKEVAESWREGLAKWGITQEKVRKLKEVADILVFTPGSDAGIPVSILQTLQVPAGLSWDRDAEILRERIRDVASALLDMIGHESDPVKSKEHILISNVIEHAWRNSQGLDIPMLIGFVRNPPFTQLGVIEVDTFVTPEERQRLAVDLNKIIASPSFESWVKGMPLDIGFFFGVGEKKPRVSIFYVAHLDERERHFFVTLLLWQLFGWMITQPGSPTVKYLFYFDEIYGYLPPHPYTPPTKRPLTLLLKQGRAFGLGNILATQNPVDVDYKALSNCGIWIIGKLQTSRDRMRVLEGLSTVFSEQGVALDQKALDRIITSLRARLFVLHSAKQTSPIIFATRHLMVYHRGPLTKDEVREITTLQRERLKDLIVKPTTKLPEISALAQPSVAYATTPIPVLPEALPQFYITLQKGTDWIIQELRNRTPKLNFDLSESTLTYCPALYCEAIVRINRASPKVKYSEQIRRLLLACENSFDWDSESAYGVTVADVSRKPFDTQPVEKARFAPINFRLKDRLKVEAVKKQFELYTMKKTVRPVYYHPLLDRFSTPGEAFNNFREEIRRTIAEIQRKRAMKIEEAFERTVASIRRNLERRQEELTAKTRFIQTLDREIQELNDRIKKVKREGRGVTRLRDQIEARKLRRQTMHVDIRKLQQEILSLEAKIKGIIRQRDMKLTALNAEIKTLESVEIEAREIQPKRGEVDVTIFELIWIPMFSAKLEVSRGDFRKSFTITWNGLTGSGDFGYCKTCHKLLETLPSAFCETCLIPICDEDKIVCVGCGKVFCREDFQRHLTPCVTCKREVCPSLLVQCPICGKMNCEKCLVVCNICGLKVCKPDSWSCPTCGTTYCIKEGKYTCAVCGQILCAACSQRCEVCGKIVCRQHISVCPHCGAKACSDCLIRTRKLLFPVIRCKRCFKKAANSN
;
A
#
# COMPACT_ATOMS: atom_id res chain seq x y z
N MET A 1 15.71 -62.82 -27.22
CA MET A 1 15.45 -61.65 -26.38
C MET A 1 15.66 -60.41 -27.24
N SER A 2 14.63 -59.96 -27.95
CA SER A 2 14.67 -58.73 -28.75
C SER A 2 14.36 -57.54 -27.85
N SER A 3 15.37 -56.68 -27.65
CA SER A 3 15.25 -55.41 -26.95
C SER A 3 14.10 -54.58 -27.52
N SER A 4 13.11 -54.29 -26.68
CA SER A 4 12.12 -53.25 -26.90
C SER A 4 12.85 -51.92 -27.11
N PRO A 5 12.54 -51.15 -28.17
CA PRO A 5 13.21 -49.87 -28.40
C PRO A 5 12.76 -48.88 -27.33
N THR A 6 13.74 -48.35 -26.60
CA THR A 6 13.60 -47.24 -25.65
C THR A 6 12.98 -46.04 -26.39
N PRO A 7 11.94 -45.38 -25.84
CA PRO A 7 11.44 -44.15 -26.44
C PRO A 7 12.53 -43.07 -26.39
N PRO A 8 12.66 -42.22 -27.43
CA PRO A 8 13.71 -41.21 -27.49
C PRO A 8 13.57 -40.26 -26.29
N GLN A 9 14.65 -40.11 -25.51
CA GLN A 9 14.74 -39.06 -24.51
C GLN A 9 14.79 -37.71 -25.25
N GLU A 10 13.67 -36.98 -25.29
CA GLU A 10 13.60 -35.67 -25.92
C GLU A 10 14.32 -34.62 -25.07
N SER A 11 15.57 -34.32 -25.41
CA SER A 11 16.20 -33.05 -25.04
C SER A 11 15.39 -31.88 -25.62
N ILE A 12 15.16 -30.84 -24.83
CA ILE A 12 14.48 -29.60 -25.30
C ILE A 12 15.25 -29.09 -26.52
N ARG A 13 14.58 -29.04 -27.68
CA ARG A 13 15.13 -28.42 -28.89
C ARG A 13 14.90 -26.92 -28.75
N GLU A 14 15.98 -26.13 -28.73
CA GLU A 14 15.96 -24.74 -28.27
C GLU A 14 15.13 -23.77 -29.13
N ASP A 15 14.62 -24.20 -30.29
CA ASP A 15 13.82 -23.37 -31.21
C ASP A 15 12.47 -23.99 -31.64
N LEU A 16 12.09 -25.14 -31.08
CA LEU A 16 10.89 -25.88 -31.49
C LEU A 16 9.94 -26.13 -30.32
N PHE A 17 8.67 -25.79 -30.49
CA PHE A 17 7.61 -26.03 -29.51
C PHE A 17 7.02 -27.40 -29.77
N TYR A 18 7.21 -28.33 -28.83
CA TYR A 18 6.62 -29.67 -28.95
C TYR A 18 5.13 -29.66 -28.59
N VAL A 19 4.27 -29.69 -29.61
CA VAL A 19 2.81 -29.55 -29.42
C VAL A 19 2.08 -30.89 -29.32
N GLY A 20 2.67 -31.97 -29.84
CA GLY A 20 1.99 -33.26 -29.85
C GLY A 20 2.54 -34.25 -30.87
N ARG A 21 1.69 -35.16 -31.34
CA ARG A 21 2.05 -36.17 -32.34
C ARG A 21 1.07 -36.16 -33.49
N GLN A 22 1.54 -36.48 -34.69
CA GLN A 22 0.74 -36.49 -35.91
C GLN A 22 -0.32 -37.57 -35.83
N VAL A 23 -1.46 -37.32 -36.46
CA VAL A 23 -2.61 -38.22 -36.52
C VAL A 23 -2.84 -38.62 -37.96
N ASP A 24 -3.07 -39.90 -38.19
CA ASP A 24 -3.46 -40.40 -39.51
C ASP A 24 -4.86 -39.90 -39.87
N GLU A 25 -5.00 -39.25 -41.03
CA GLU A 25 -6.24 -38.60 -41.46
C GLU A 25 -7.41 -39.58 -41.63
N LYS A 26 -7.13 -40.83 -42.04
CA LYS A 26 -8.18 -41.81 -42.36
C LYS A 26 -8.68 -42.54 -41.11
N THR A 27 -7.77 -42.89 -40.21
CA THR A 27 -8.06 -43.70 -39.02
C THR A 27 -8.29 -42.86 -37.76
N LEU A 28 -7.80 -41.61 -37.75
CA LEU A 28 -7.73 -40.73 -36.59
C LEU A 28 -6.92 -41.31 -35.42
N GLU A 29 -6.00 -42.24 -35.70
CA GLU A 29 -5.08 -42.80 -34.72
C GLU A 29 -3.82 -41.94 -34.56
N VAL A 30 -3.34 -41.83 -33.33
CA VAL A 30 -2.14 -41.03 -32.99
C VAL A 30 -0.90 -41.82 -33.37
N SER A 31 -0.10 -41.28 -34.29
CA SER A 31 1.18 -41.84 -34.69
C SER A 31 2.29 -41.60 -33.65
N LYS A 32 3.51 -42.07 -33.93
CA LYS A 32 4.70 -41.75 -33.13
C LYS A 32 5.43 -40.48 -33.59
N GLU A 33 5.04 -39.90 -34.73
CA GLU A 33 5.74 -38.76 -35.32
C GLU A 33 5.45 -37.48 -34.52
N PRO A 34 6.48 -36.79 -34.00
CA PRO A 34 6.28 -35.57 -33.23
C PRO A 34 5.90 -34.39 -34.14
N VAL A 35 5.02 -33.53 -33.65
CA VAL A 35 4.65 -32.27 -34.30
C VAL A 35 5.24 -31.13 -33.51
N TYR A 36 5.96 -30.27 -34.22
CA TYR A 36 6.60 -29.08 -33.66
C TYR A 36 6.07 -27.81 -34.35
N ILE A 37 6.05 -26.71 -33.60
CA ILE A 37 5.89 -25.37 -34.14
C ILE A 37 7.22 -24.64 -33.99
N ASP A 38 7.69 -24.01 -35.07
CA ASP A 38 8.90 -23.19 -35.01
C ASP A 38 8.63 -21.93 -34.19
N ARG A 39 9.49 -21.66 -33.21
CA ARG A 39 9.43 -20.44 -32.40
C ARG A 39 9.43 -19.18 -33.27
N ALA A 40 10.17 -19.17 -34.37
CA ALA A 40 10.25 -18.04 -35.29
C ALA A 40 8.93 -17.80 -36.03
N ASP A 41 8.03 -18.77 -36.12
CA ASP A 41 6.72 -18.58 -36.75
C ASP A 41 5.76 -17.80 -35.85
N LEU A 42 5.96 -17.81 -34.52
CA LEU A 42 5.08 -17.13 -33.56
C LEU A 42 5.11 -15.60 -33.67
N VAL A 43 6.12 -14.99 -34.30
CA VAL A 43 6.07 -13.54 -34.62
C VAL A 43 5.02 -13.19 -35.66
N THR A 44 4.54 -14.18 -36.41
CA THR A 44 3.40 -14.03 -37.33
C THR A 44 2.06 -14.25 -36.64
N HIS A 45 2.04 -14.40 -35.32
CA HIS A 45 0.83 -14.60 -34.52
C HIS A 45 0.14 -15.95 -34.78
N ALA A 46 -0.66 -16.39 -33.81
CA ALA A 46 -1.37 -17.65 -33.84
C ALA A 46 -2.84 -17.48 -33.47
N MET A 47 -3.71 -18.19 -34.19
CA MET A 47 -5.14 -18.26 -33.91
C MET A 47 -5.53 -19.69 -33.52
N VAL A 48 -6.17 -19.86 -32.37
CA VAL A 48 -6.64 -21.16 -31.86
C VAL A 48 -8.16 -21.18 -31.78
N LEU A 49 -8.78 -22.10 -32.52
CA LEU A 49 -10.22 -22.23 -32.66
C LEU A 49 -10.72 -23.58 -32.17
N GLY A 50 -11.91 -23.61 -31.59
CA GLY A 50 -12.59 -24.88 -31.29
C GLY A 50 -13.75 -24.70 -30.33
N MET A 51 -14.80 -25.50 -30.50
CA MET A 51 -15.96 -25.50 -29.60
C MET A 51 -15.58 -25.83 -28.15
N THR A 52 -16.49 -25.58 -27.21
CA THR A 52 -16.40 -26.12 -25.85
C THR A 52 -16.21 -27.63 -25.86
N GLY A 53 -15.20 -28.13 -25.14
CA GLY A 53 -14.86 -29.56 -25.09
C GLY A 53 -14.00 -30.08 -26.25
N SER A 54 -13.66 -29.23 -27.24
CA SER A 54 -12.70 -29.59 -28.30
C SER A 54 -11.27 -29.81 -27.79
N GLY A 55 -10.94 -29.30 -26.60
CA GLY A 55 -9.59 -29.31 -26.02
C GLY A 55 -8.78 -28.03 -26.29
N LYS A 56 -9.38 -26.99 -26.87
CA LYS A 56 -8.73 -25.69 -27.20
C LYS A 56 -7.81 -25.18 -26.09
N THR A 57 -8.35 -25.04 -24.87
CA THR A 57 -7.59 -24.53 -23.72
C THR A 57 -6.37 -25.40 -23.40
N GLY A 58 -6.48 -26.72 -23.51
CA GLY A 58 -5.35 -27.63 -23.36
C GLY A 58 -4.28 -27.44 -24.44
N ALA A 59 -4.68 -27.23 -25.70
CA ALA A 59 -3.73 -26.92 -26.78
C ALA A 59 -3.00 -25.59 -26.53
N CYS A 60 -3.71 -24.57 -26.06
CA CYS A 60 -3.13 -23.29 -25.69
C CYS A 60 -2.14 -23.41 -24.52
N LEU A 61 -2.50 -24.16 -23.47
CA LEU A 61 -1.61 -24.40 -22.34
C LEU A 61 -0.34 -25.16 -22.75
N VAL A 62 -0.44 -26.12 -23.68
CA VAL A 62 0.75 -26.76 -24.26
C VAL A 62 1.68 -25.73 -24.91
N LEU A 63 1.16 -24.79 -25.70
CA LEU A 63 1.98 -23.72 -26.30
C LEU A 63 2.64 -22.83 -25.24
N LEU A 64 1.90 -22.49 -24.18
CA LEU A 64 2.40 -21.67 -23.08
C LEU A 64 3.46 -22.39 -22.26
N GLU A 65 3.31 -23.69 -22.01
CA GLU A 65 4.31 -24.52 -21.35
C GLU A 65 5.62 -24.58 -22.15
N GLU A 66 5.55 -24.76 -23.47
CA GLU A 66 6.74 -24.75 -24.32
C GLU A 66 7.39 -23.36 -24.36
N ALA A 67 6.61 -22.29 -24.39
CA ALA A 67 7.13 -20.93 -24.29
C ALA A 67 7.85 -20.66 -22.96
N ILE A 68 7.28 -21.12 -21.84
CA ILE A 68 7.89 -21.03 -20.51
C ILE A 68 9.20 -21.80 -20.45
N LEU A 69 9.23 -23.03 -20.96
CA LEU A 69 10.44 -23.86 -20.97
C LEU A 69 11.60 -23.25 -21.76
N GLN A 70 11.27 -22.44 -22.78
CA GLN A 70 12.23 -21.67 -23.56
C GLN A 70 12.51 -20.27 -23.00
N GLY A 71 11.95 -19.93 -21.84
CA GLY A 71 12.18 -18.66 -21.17
C GLY A 71 11.59 -17.46 -21.91
N ILE A 72 10.51 -17.64 -22.66
CA ILE A 72 9.85 -16.55 -23.37
C ILE A 72 8.86 -15.88 -22.40
N PRO A 73 9.07 -14.60 -22.05
CA PRO A 73 8.15 -13.87 -21.19
C PRO A 73 6.80 -13.65 -21.87
N ALA A 74 5.71 -13.67 -21.09
CA ALA A 74 4.36 -13.64 -21.62
C ALA A 74 3.38 -12.85 -20.75
N ILE A 75 2.44 -12.16 -21.40
CA ILE A 75 1.26 -11.55 -20.77
C ILE A 75 0.04 -12.33 -21.24
N LEU A 76 -0.73 -12.89 -20.29
CA LEU A 76 -1.89 -13.72 -20.57
C LEU A 76 -3.15 -13.04 -20.04
N VAL A 77 -4.21 -12.93 -20.85
CA VAL A 77 -5.52 -12.44 -20.43
C VAL A 77 -6.48 -13.63 -20.26
N ASP A 78 -7.00 -13.80 -19.05
CA ASP A 78 -7.78 -14.96 -18.64
C ASP A 78 -9.20 -14.57 -18.17
N PRO A 79 -10.16 -14.44 -19.10
CA PRO A 79 -11.56 -14.16 -18.76
C PRO A 79 -12.33 -15.37 -18.22
N LYS A 80 -11.76 -16.58 -18.29
CA LYS A 80 -12.43 -17.82 -17.86
C LYS A 80 -11.84 -18.41 -16.58
N GLY A 81 -10.61 -18.08 -16.22
CA GLY A 81 -9.90 -18.59 -15.04
C GLY A 81 -9.09 -19.86 -15.29
N ASP A 82 -9.02 -20.35 -16.53
CA ASP A 82 -8.34 -21.61 -16.87
C ASP A 82 -6.81 -21.49 -16.91
N LEU A 83 -6.26 -20.31 -17.22
CA LEU A 83 -4.81 -20.12 -17.37
C LEU A 83 -4.10 -20.13 -16.03
N THR A 84 -4.81 -19.81 -14.95
CA THR A 84 -4.27 -19.89 -13.58
C THR A 84 -3.81 -21.29 -13.21
N ASN A 85 -4.28 -22.35 -13.89
CA ASN A 85 -3.77 -23.71 -13.74
C ASN A 85 -2.28 -23.86 -14.08
N LEU A 86 -1.64 -22.88 -14.76
CA LEU A 86 -0.17 -22.85 -14.93
C LEU A 86 0.58 -22.85 -13.59
N MET A 87 -0.08 -22.40 -12.52
CA MET A 87 0.45 -22.44 -11.15
C MET A 87 0.43 -23.85 -10.53
N LEU A 88 -0.35 -24.79 -11.10
CA LEU A 88 -0.51 -26.17 -10.63
C LEU A 88 0.49 -27.13 -11.29
N ALA A 89 1.75 -26.71 -11.38
CA ALA A 89 2.87 -27.57 -11.78
C ALA A 89 3.41 -28.32 -10.55
N PHE A 90 3.29 -29.65 -10.55
CA PHE A 90 3.71 -30.54 -9.46
C PHE A 90 4.88 -31.44 -9.91
N PRO A 91 6.14 -31.03 -9.71
CA PRO A 91 7.30 -31.78 -10.20
C PRO A 91 7.41 -33.20 -9.63
N GLU A 92 7.05 -33.37 -8.36
CA GLU A 92 7.17 -34.64 -7.66
C GLU A 92 5.97 -35.58 -7.90
N LEU A 93 4.86 -35.06 -8.47
CA LEU A 93 3.61 -35.78 -8.73
C LEU A 93 3.12 -36.60 -7.51
N ARG A 94 3.16 -36.00 -6.31
CA ARG A 94 2.72 -36.64 -5.07
C ARG A 94 1.21 -36.50 -4.91
N SER A 95 0.55 -37.49 -4.32
CA SER A 95 -0.91 -37.44 -4.07
C SER A 95 -1.34 -36.19 -3.30
N GLU A 96 -0.53 -35.75 -2.35
CA GLU A 96 -0.80 -34.59 -1.49
C GLU A 96 -0.80 -33.28 -2.28
N ASP A 97 0.00 -33.20 -3.36
CA ASP A 97 0.02 -32.03 -4.24
C ASP A 97 -1.32 -31.85 -4.97
N PHE A 98 -2.02 -32.95 -5.28
CA PHE A 98 -3.33 -32.93 -5.96
C PHE A 98 -4.52 -32.86 -5.01
N GLU A 99 -4.38 -33.32 -3.76
CA GLU A 99 -5.49 -33.44 -2.78
C GLU A 99 -6.28 -32.15 -2.59
N ARG A 100 -5.58 -31.01 -2.60
CA ARG A 100 -6.20 -29.67 -2.46
C ARG A 100 -6.91 -29.18 -3.72
N TRP A 101 -6.57 -29.74 -4.87
CA TRP A 101 -7.03 -29.31 -6.19
C TRP A 101 -7.87 -30.38 -6.90
N VAL A 102 -8.29 -31.44 -6.22
CA VAL A 102 -9.32 -32.32 -6.78
C VAL A 102 -10.71 -31.81 -6.39
N SER A 103 -11.69 -32.05 -7.25
CA SER A 103 -13.07 -31.65 -6.96
C SER A 103 -13.71 -32.59 -5.94
N LEU A 104 -14.29 -32.02 -4.88
CA LEU A 104 -15.07 -32.77 -3.88
C LEU A 104 -16.24 -33.51 -4.52
N ASP A 105 -16.89 -32.90 -5.51
CA ASP A 105 -18.04 -33.49 -6.19
C ASP A 105 -17.62 -34.61 -7.13
N GLU A 106 -16.46 -34.52 -7.78
CA GLU A 106 -15.94 -35.62 -8.60
C GLU A 106 -15.52 -36.81 -7.74
N ALA A 107 -14.82 -36.56 -6.62
CA ALA A 107 -14.48 -37.62 -5.66
C ALA A 107 -15.74 -38.36 -5.19
N ARG A 108 -16.81 -37.61 -4.84
CA ARG A 108 -18.12 -38.17 -4.48
C ARG A 108 -18.77 -38.96 -5.61
N ARG A 109 -18.75 -38.47 -6.85
CA ARG A 109 -19.29 -39.19 -8.03
C ARG A 109 -18.57 -40.51 -8.28
N HIS A 110 -17.27 -40.56 -8.03
CA HIS A 110 -16.46 -41.77 -8.10
C HIS A 110 -16.58 -42.67 -6.86
N GLY A 111 -17.36 -42.27 -5.85
CA GLY A 111 -17.55 -43.02 -4.61
C GLY A 111 -16.28 -43.12 -3.75
N LYS A 112 -15.33 -42.19 -3.90
CA LYS A 112 -14.01 -42.21 -3.25
C LYS A 112 -13.86 -41.05 -2.27
N SER A 113 -13.00 -41.21 -1.26
CA SER A 113 -12.54 -40.07 -0.47
C SER A 113 -11.67 -39.12 -1.32
N VAL A 114 -11.49 -37.88 -0.86
CA VAL A 114 -10.65 -36.87 -1.52
C VAL A 114 -9.22 -37.38 -1.69
N GLN A 115 -8.69 -38.07 -0.67
CA GLN A 115 -7.34 -38.62 -0.66
C GLN A 115 -7.18 -39.76 -1.66
N GLU A 116 -8.14 -40.68 -1.70
CA GLU A 116 -8.14 -41.79 -2.67
C GLU A 116 -8.25 -41.28 -4.10
N TYR A 117 -9.12 -40.30 -4.34
CA TYR A 117 -9.28 -39.69 -5.67
C TYR A 117 -8.03 -38.90 -6.08
N ALA A 118 -7.41 -38.15 -5.18
CA ALA A 118 -6.16 -37.44 -5.45
C ALA A 118 -5.01 -38.39 -5.80
N LYS A 119 -4.93 -39.55 -5.14
CA LYS A 119 -3.95 -40.60 -5.47
C LYS A 119 -4.17 -41.15 -6.89
N GLU A 120 -5.41 -41.45 -7.24
CA GLU A 120 -5.77 -41.92 -8.60
C GLU A 120 -5.45 -40.85 -9.65
N VAL A 121 -5.77 -39.58 -9.38
CA VAL A 121 -5.44 -38.46 -10.29
C VAL A 121 -3.93 -38.32 -10.45
N ALA A 122 -3.15 -38.40 -9.37
CA ALA A 122 -1.69 -38.33 -9.42
C ALA A 122 -1.08 -39.48 -10.25
N GLU A 123 -1.60 -40.70 -10.09
CA GLU A 123 -1.20 -41.87 -10.88
C GLU A 123 -1.57 -41.70 -12.36
N SER A 124 -2.80 -41.29 -12.65
CA SER A 124 -3.25 -41.01 -14.02
C SER A 124 -2.43 -39.90 -14.69
N TRP A 125 -2.03 -38.87 -13.94
CA TRP A 125 -1.20 -37.79 -14.47
C TRP A 125 0.21 -38.28 -14.78
N ARG A 126 0.78 -39.11 -13.89
CA ARG A 126 2.11 -39.74 -14.08
C ARG A 126 2.14 -40.63 -15.32
N GLU A 127 1.12 -41.47 -15.50
CA GLU A 127 0.98 -42.31 -16.70
C GLU A 127 0.78 -41.48 -17.97
N GLY A 128 -0.03 -40.42 -17.87
CA GLY A 128 -0.26 -39.45 -18.94
C GLY A 128 1.05 -38.80 -19.40
N LEU A 129 1.84 -38.25 -18.49
CA LEU A 129 3.15 -37.66 -18.80
C LEU A 129 4.11 -38.70 -19.41
N ALA A 130 4.19 -39.90 -18.84
CA ALA A 130 5.06 -40.96 -19.32
C ALA A 130 4.73 -41.41 -20.75
N LYS A 131 3.44 -41.52 -21.10
CA LYS A 131 2.98 -41.88 -22.45
C LYS A 131 3.48 -40.90 -23.54
N TRP A 132 3.66 -39.64 -23.15
CA TRP A 132 4.16 -38.57 -24.02
C TRP A 132 5.66 -38.32 -23.88
N GLY A 133 6.38 -39.12 -23.09
CA GLY A 133 7.83 -38.97 -22.89
C GLY A 133 8.21 -37.76 -22.03
N ILE A 134 7.28 -37.20 -21.28
CA ILE A 134 7.51 -36.03 -20.43
C ILE A 134 7.99 -36.51 -19.06
N THR A 135 9.19 -36.08 -18.67
CA THR A 135 9.82 -36.44 -17.39
C THR A 135 9.44 -35.47 -16.27
N GLN A 136 9.52 -35.92 -15.02
CA GLN A 136 9.38 -35.06 -13.84
C GLN A 136 10.39 -33.90 -13.83
N GLU A 137 11.59 -34.12 -14.37
CA GLU A 137 12.60 -33.07 -14.53
C GLU A 137 12.13 -31.95 -15.48
N LYS A 138 11.43 -32.29 -16.57
CA LYS A 138 10.84 -31.30 -17.47
C LYS A 138 9.75 -30.47 -16.76
N VAL A 139 8.94 -31.08 -15.90
CA VAL A 139 7.95 -30.39 -15.06
C VAL A 139 8.62 -29.49 -14.01
N ARG A 140 9.72 -29.96 -13.39
CA ARG A 140 10.54 -29.14 -12.47
C ARG A 140 11.08 -27.91 -13.18
N LYS A 141 11.68 -28.10 -14.35
CA LYS A 141 12.22 -27.02 -15.18
C LYS A 141 11.14 -25.99 -15.56
N LEU A 142 9.94 -26.42 -15.92
CA LEU A 142 8.82 -25.52 -16.21
C LEU A 142 8.56 -24.54 -15.03
N LYS A 143 8.56 -25.05 -13.81
CA LYS A 143 8.33 -24.26 -12.59
C LYS A 143 9.50 -23.35 -12.22
N GLU A 144 10.72 -23.70 -12.62
CA GLU A 144 11.93 -22.98 -12.23
C GLU A 144 12.38 -21.92 -13.24
N VAL A 145 12.11 -22.11 -14.54
CA VAL A 145 12.62 -21.23 -15.61
C VAL A 145 11.98 -19.85 -15.57
N ALA A 146 10.67 -19.76 -15.37
CA ALA A 146 9.95 -18.48 -15.37
C ALA A 146 9.26 -18.20 -14.03
N ASP A 147 9.11 -16.93 -13.70
CA ASP A 147 8.30 -16.45 -12.59
C ASP A 147 6.84 -16.27 -13.08
N ILE A 148 5.95 -17.19 -12.70
CA ILE A 148 4.54 -17.16 -13.09
C ILE A 148 3.76 -16.40 -12.02
N LEU A 149 3.10 -15.30 -12.37
CA LEU A 149 2.38 -14.42 -11.43
C LEU A 149 0.93 -14.22 -11.86
N VAL A 150 0.02 -14.18 -10.88
CA VAL A 150 -1.41 -13.93 -11.15
C VAL A 150 -1.80 -12.54 -10.64
N PHE A 151 -2.24 -11.70 -11.56
CA PHE A 151 -2.72 -10.35 -11.36
C PHE A 151 -4.25 -10.31 -11.42
N THR A 152 -4.86 -9.61 -10.48
CA THR A 152 -6.32 -9.46 -10.39
C THR A 152 -6.68 -7.97 -10.36
N PRO A 153 -6.90 -7.31 -11.52
CA PRO A 153 -7.41 -5.95 -11.53
C PRO A 153 -8.75 -5.87 -10.81
N GLY A 154 -8.98 -4.81 -10.02
CA GLY A 154 -10.22 -4.64 -9.27
C GLY A 154 -10.47 -5.66 -8.15
N SER A 155 -9.44 -6.40 -7.73
CA SER A 155 -9.54 -7.33 -6.60
C SER A 155 -8.21 -7.56 -5.90
N ASP A 156 -8.26 -7.86 -4.61
CA ASP A 156 -7.12 -8.27 -3.79
C ASP A 156 -6.90 -9.80 -3.72
N ALA A 157 -7.56 -10.56 -4.60
CA ALA A 157 -7.50 -12.01 -4.61
C ALA A 157 -6.09 -12.45 -5.02
N GLY A 158 -5.64 -12.06 -6.21
CA GLY A 158 -4.25 -12.14 -6.63
C GLY A 158 -3.50 -10.84 -6.36
N ILE A 159 -2.48 -10.56 -7.18
CA ILE A 159 -1.74 -9.30 -7.09
C ILE A 159 -2.61 -8.18 -7.70
N PRO A 160 -3.04 -7.17 -6.93
CA PRO A 160 -3.89 -6.12 -7.46
C PRO A 160 -3.12 -5.25 -8.46
N VAL A 161 -3.81 -4.70 -9.46
CA VAL A 161 -3.24 -3.84 -10.51
C VAL A 161 -3.85 -2.45 -10.38
N SER A 162 -2.99 -1.45 -10.27
CA SER A 162 -3.39 -0.04 -10.21
C SER A 162 -3.57 0.53 -11.61
N ILE A 163 -4.72 1.17 -11.83
CA ILE A 163 -5.00 1.89 -13.08
C ILE A 163 -4.67 3.39 -13.00
N LEU A 164 -4.21 3.89 -11.84
CA LEU A 164 -4.00 5.33 -11.61
C LEU A 164 -3.02 5.97 -12.59
N GLN A 165 -2.04 5.20 -13.07
CA GLN A 165 -1.00 5.69 -13.98
C GLN A 165 -1.37 5.56 -15.46
N THR A 166 -2.61 5.18 -15.78
CA THR A 166 -2.96 4.83 -17.18
C THR A 166 -3.24 6.05 -18.07
N LEU A 167 -3.56 7.20 -17.47
CA LEU A 167 -3.73 8.48 -18.16
C LEU A 167 -2.43 9.32 -18.20
N GLN A 168 -1.29 8.70 -17.88
CA GLN A 168 0.02 9.31 -18.06
C GLN A 168 0.34 9.46 -19.55
N VAL A 169 1.19 10.44 -19.85
CA VAL A 169 1.67 10.67 -21.22
C VAL A 169 2.39 9.41 -21.71
N PRO A 170 2.01 8.82 -22.85
CA PRO A 170 2.65 7.61 -23.36
C PRO A 170 4.14 7.81 -23.59
N ALA A 171 4.98 6.96 -23.00
CA ALA A 171 6.41 6.97 -23.27
C ALA A 171 6.69 6.50 -24.71
N GLY A 172 7.58 7.19 -25.43
CA GLY A 172 8.03 6.80 -26.76
C GLY A 172 7.17 7.28 -27.94
N LEU A 173 6.03 7.92 -27.70
CA LEU A 173 5.21 8.58 -28.72
C LEU A 173 5.41 10.10 -28.64
N SER A 174 5.51 10.78 -29.79
CA SER A 174 5.55 12.25 -29.83
C SER A 174 4.40 12.84 -30.64
N TRP A 175 3.95 14.04 -30.26
CA TRP A 175 2.93 14.77 -31.03
C TRP A 175 3.40 15.17 -32.44
N ASP A 176 4.72 15.26 -32.67
CA ASP A 176 5.25 15.62 -34.00
C ASP A 176 5.18 14.48 -35.01
N ARG A 177 5.28 13.22 -34.53
CA ARG A 177 5.35 12.03 -35.39
C ARG A 177 4.10 11.15 -35.31
N ASP A 178 3.52 11.05 -34.11
CA ASP A 178 2.53 10.03 -33.77
C ASP A 178 1.20 10.64 -33.30
N ALA A 179 0.89 11.88 -33.70
CA ALA A 179 -0.33 12.58 -33.31
C ALA A 179 -1.61 11.77 -33.58
N GLU A 180 -1.65 11.03 -34.70
CA GLU A 180 -2.79 10.20 -35.06
C GLU A 180 -2.99 9.07 -34.04
N ILE A 181 -1.94 8.30 -33.74
CA ILE A 181 -1.95 7.21 -32.76
C ILE A 181 -2.31 7.74 -31.36
N LEU A 182 -1.77 8.90 -30.97
CA LEU A 182 -2.08 9.52 -29.68
C LEU A 182 -3.56 9.87 -29.58
N ARG A 183 -4.15 10.48 -30.60
CA ARG A 183 -5.59 10.79 -30.63
C ARG A 183 -6.45 9.55 -30.62
N GLU A 184 -6.04 8.49 -31.32
CA GLU A 184 -6.72 7.20 -31.30
C GLU A 184 -6.72 6.57 -29.91
N ARG A 185 -5.57 6.58 -29.23
CA ARG A 185 -5.45 6.11 -27.85
C ARG A 185 -6.35 6.92 -26.92
N ILE A 186 -6.34 8.24 -27.02
CA ILE A 186 -7.20 9.13 -26.23
C ILE A 186 -8.67 8.77 -26.46
N ARG A 187 -9.07 8.63 -27.72
CA ARG A 187 -10.45 8.29 -28.12
C ARG A 187 -10.91 6.98 -27.48
N ASP A 188 -10.12 5.92 -27.60
CA ASP A 188 -10.50 4.59 -27.11
C ASP A 188 -10.49 4.54 -25.57
N VAL A 189 -9.53 5.20 -24.92
CA VAL A 189 -9.50 5.33 -23.45
C VAL A 189 -10.70 6.13 -22.94
N ALA A 190 -11.06 7.23 -23.60
CA ALA A 190 -12.24 8.03 -23.26
C ALA A 190 -13.54 7.24 -23.44
N SER A 191 -13.68 6.47 -24.52
CA SER A 191 -14.83 5.58 -24.72
C SER A 191 -14.92 4.52 -23.62
N ALA A 192 -13.79 3.87 -23.28
CA ALA A 192 -13.75 2.86 -22.23
C ALA A 192 -14.09 3.44 -20.83
N LEU A 193 -13.65 4.66 -20.52
CA LEU A 193 -14.01 5.36 -19.28
C LEU A 193 -15.52 5.67 -19.21
N LEU A 194 -16.11 6.15 -20.30
CA LEU A 194 -17.55 6.46 -20.36
C LEU A 194 -18.41 5.21 -20.30
N ASP A 195 -18.04 4.16 -21.02
CA ASP A 195 -18.72 2.86 -20.96
C ASP A 195 -18.74 2.32 -19.52
N MET A 196 -17.63 2.49 -18.80
CA MET A 196 -17.50 2.05 -17.41
C MET A 196 -18.52 2.71 -16.48
N ILE A 197 -18.73 4.02 -16.60
CA ILE A 197 -19.74 4.75 -15.80
C ILE A 197 -21.15 4.67 -16.38
N GLY A 198 -21.33 4.00 -17.52
CA GLY A 198 -22.63 3.79 -18.16
C GLY A 198 -23.15 4.98 -18.97
N HIS A 199 -22.23 5.82 -19.48
CA HIS A 199 -22.53 6.96 -20.35
C HIS A 199 -22.40 6.59 -21.83
N GLU A 200 -22.96 7.43 -22.72
CA GLU A 200 -22.78 7.27 -24.17
C GLU A 200 -21.32 7.53 -24.54
N SER A 201 -20.67 6.54 -25.15
CA SER A 201 -19.24 6.56 -25.48
C SER A 201 -18.93 6.83 -26.95
N ASP A 202 -19.95 7.14 -27.76
CA ASP A 202 -19.80 7.43 -29.19
C ASP A 202 -18.91 8.67 -29.40
N PRO A 203 -17.75 8.55 -30.06
CA PRO A 203 -16.77 9.63 -30.17
C PRO A 203 -17.21 10.86 -30.97
N VAL A 204 -18.31 10.75 -31.73
CA VAL A 204 -18.83 11.81 -32.60
C VAL A 204 -20.09 12.42 -32.02
N LYS A 205 -20.97 11.60 -31.42
CA LYS A 205 -22.26 12.04 -30.88
C LYS A 205 -22.18 12.48 -29.43
N SER A 206 -21.34 11.84 -28.62
CA SER A 206 -21.27 12.10 -27.19
C SER A 206 -20.50 13.39 -26.89
N LYS A 207 -21.22 14.38 -26.36
CA LYS A 207 -20.63 15.62 -25.84
C LYS A 207 -19.61 15.36 -24.73
N GLU A 208 -19.89 14.36 -23.89
CA GLU A 208 -19.07 13.95 -22.75
C GLU A 208 -17.77 13.32 -23.24
N HIS A 209 -17.82 12.52 -24.30
CA HIS A 209 -16.65 11.95 -24.95
C HIS A 209 -15.75 13.02 -25.54
N ILE A 210 -16.33 13.96 -26.29
CA ILE A 210 -15.59 15.08 -26.90
C ILE A 210 -14.89 15.89 -25.80
N LEU A 211 -15.59 16.18 -24.69
CA LEU A 211 -15.00 16.90 -23.56
C LEU A 211 -13.82 16.15 -22.94
N ILE A 212 -14.01 14.88 -22.55
CA ILE A 212 -12.95 14.06 -21.92
C ILE A 212 -11.75 13.91 -22.85
N SER A 213 -11.99 13.63 -24.14
CA SER A 213 -10.91 13.49 -25.13
C SER A 213 -10.08 14.75 -25.26
N ASN A 214 -10.72 15.93 -25.33
CA ASN A 214 -10.01 17.21 -25.41
C ASN A 214 -9.28 17.56 -24.11
N VAL A 215 -9.82 17.19 -22.95
CA VAL A 215 -9.14 17.34 -21.65
C VAL A 215 -7.86 16.49 -21.61
N ILE A 216 -7.93 15.22 -22.02
CA ILE A 216 -6.76 14.34 -22.07
C ILE A 216 -5.75 14.83 -23.11
N GLU A 217 -6.20 15.21 -24.31
CA GLU A 217 -5.31 15.77 -25.36
C GLU A 217 -4.61 17.04 -24.88
N HIS A 218 -5.34 17.97 -24.24
CA HIS A 218 -4.76 19.18 -23.69
C HIS A 218 -3.66 18.87 -22.66
N ALA A 219 -3.94 17.98 -21.70
CA ALA A 219 -2.96 17.59 -20.69
C ALA A 219 -1.72 16.96 -21.34
N TRP A 220 -1.90 16.01 -22.27
CA TRP A 220 -0.81 15.33 -22.93
C TRP A 220 0.03 16.24 -23.84
N ARG A 221 -0.58 17.23 -24.51
CA ARG A 221 0.16 18.25 -25.28
C ARG A 221 1.05 19.11 -24.39
N ASN A 222 0.61 19.37 -23.17
CA ASN A 222 1.39 20.11 -22.17
C ASN A 222 2.36 19.21 -21.38
N SER A 223 2.60 17.98 -21.84
CA SER A 223 3.44 16.98 -21.14
C SER A 223 2.99 16.72 -19.69
N GLN A 224 1.70 16.93 -19.41
CA GLN A 224 1.09 16.73 -18.11
C GLN A 224 0.37 15.38 -18.11
N GLY A 225 0.84 14.46 -17.27
CA GLY A 225 0.12 13.22 -16.99
C GLY A 225 -1.14 13.51 -16.18
N LEU A 226 -2.19 12.71 -16.39
CA LEU A 226 -3.43 12.79 -15.63
C LEU A 226 -3.56 11.60 -14.68
N ASP A 227 -4.23 11.84 -13.56
CA ASP A 227 -4.91 10.82 -12.76
C ASP A 227 -6.44 11.09 -12.78
N ILE A 228 -7.23 10.18 -12.22
CA ILE A 228 -8.69 10.34 -12.20
C ILE A 228 -9.13 11.60 -11.41
N PRO A 229 -8.55 11.94 -10.24
CA PRO A 229 -8.83 13.21 -9.57
C PRO A 229 -8.58 14.46 -10.42
N MET A 230 -7.44 14.54 -11.12
CA MET A 230 -7.12 15.66 -12.02
C MET A 230 -8.07 15.71 -13.21
N LEU A 231 -8.43 14.55 -13.78
CA LEU A 231 -9.43 14.46 -14.84
C LEU A 231 -10.79 15.00 -14.37
N ILE A 232 -11.25 14.63 -13.17
CA ILE A 232 -12.49 15.17 -12.57
C ILE A 232 -12.39 16.68 -12.42
N GLY A 233 -11.25 17.19 -11.95
CA GLY A 233 -10.99 18.64 -11.84
C GLY A 233 -11.11 19.36 -13.18
N PHE A 234 -10.46 18.83 -14.22
CA PHE A 234 -10.49 19.39 -15.57
C PHE A 234 -11.83 19.20 -16.27
N VAL A 235 -12.62 18.16 -15.96
CA VAL A 235 -13.99 18.04 -16.47
C VAL A 235 -14.89 19.10 -15.85
N ARG A 236 -14.75 19.39 -14.54
CA ARG A 236 -15.50 20.48 -13.87
C ARG A 236 -15.10 21.86 -14.39
N ASN A 237 -13.80 22.09 -14.53
CA ASN A 237 -13.21 23.34 -14.97
C ASN A 237 -12.22 23.07 -16.12
N PRO A 238 -12.69 22.95 -17.37
CA PRO A 238 -11.84 22.69 -18.52
C PRO A 238 -10.78 23.77 -18.70
N PRO A 239 -9.51 23.39 -18.99
CA PRO A 239 -8.40 24.34 -19.14
C PRO A 239 -8.44 25.14 -20.46
N PHE A 240 -9.57 25.11 -21.16
CA PHE A 240 -9.83 25.79 -22.42
C PHE A 240 -11.25 26.37 -22.40
N THR A 241 -11.44 27.50 -23.08
CA THR A 241 -12.74 28.21 -23.11
C THR A 241 -13.59 27.86 -24.33
N GLN A 242 -13.01 27.21 -25.35
CA GLN A 242 -13.69 26.83 -26.59
C GLN A 242 -13.40 25.37 -26.97
N LEU A 243 -14.41 24.69 -27.54
CA LEU A 243 -14.32 23.39 -28.21
C LEU A 243 -14.65 23.59 -29.69
N GLY A 244 -13.63 23.53 -30.54
CA GLY A 244 -13.77 23.96 -31.94
C GLY A 244 -14.08 25.46 -32.00
N VAL A 245 -15.26 25.81 -32.50
CA VAL A 245 -15.74 27.22 -32.62
C VAL A 245 -16.77 27.60 -31.56
N ILE A 246 -17.19 26.67 -30.71
CA ILE A 246 -18.25 26.87 -29.72
C ILE A 246 -17.63 27.03 -28.32
N GLU A 247 -18.15 27.95 -27.51
CA GLU A 247 -17.74 28.05 -26.11
C GLU A 247 -18.10 26.80 -25.32
N VAL A 248 -17.19 26.36 -24.43
CA VAL A 248 -17.36 25.11 -23.69
C VAL A 248 -18.67 25.08 -22.92
N ASP A 249 -18.99 26.16 -22.22
CA ASP A 249 -20.20 26.28 -21.39
C ASP A 249 -21.49 26.24 -22.21
N THR A 250 -21.42 26.55 -23.51
CA THR A 250 -22.53 26.43 -24.46
C THR A 250 -22.62 25.01 -25.04
N PHE A 251 -21.49 24.34 -25.24
CA PHE A 251 -21.44 23.00 -25.79
C PHE A 251 -21.83 21.93 -24.75
N VAL A 252 -21.20 21.97 -23.57
CA VAL A 252 -21.52 21.17 -22.38
C VAL A 252 -21.76 22.11 -21.20
N THR A 253 -22.99 22.14 -20.68
CA THR A 253 -23.33 23.12 -19.64
C THR A 253 -22.58 22.86 -18.33
N PRO A 254 -22.40 23.87 -17.46
CA PRO A 254 -21.84 23.65 -16.12
C PRO A 254 -22.53 22.56 -15.31
N GLU A 255 -23.86 22.41 -15.44
CA GLU A 255 -24.63 21.35 -14.78
C GLU A 255 -24.30 19.97 -15.35
N GLU A 256 -24.21 19.84 -16.68
CA GLU A 256 -23.82 18.61 -17.36
C GLU A 256 -22.39 18.19 -16.96
N ARG A 257 -21.44 19.13 -16.93
CA ARG A 257 -20.06 18.89 -16.46
C ARG A 257 -20.02 18.48 -14.99
N GLN A 258 -20.80 19.12 -14.13
CA GLN A 258 -20.86 18.77 -12.71
C GLN A 258 -21.46 17.37 -12.51
N ARG A 259 -22.45 16.98 -13.31
CA ARG A 259 -23.01 15.62 -13.31
C ARG A 259 -21.97 14.59 -13.74
N LEU A 260 -21.31 14.82 -14.87
CA LEU A 260 -20.23 13.94 -15.37
C LEU A 260 -19.09 13.81 -14.35
N ALA A 261 -18.72 14.90 -13.68
CA ALA A 261 -17.71 14.88 -12.62
C ALA A 261 -18.15 14.07 -11.39
N VAL A 262 -19.42 14.15 -11.00
CA VAL A 262 -19.99 13.31 -9.93
C VAL A 262 -19.98 11.84 -10.35
N ASP A 263 -20.34 11.54 -11.59
CA ASP A 263 -20.37 10.18 -12.12
C ASP A 263 -18.95 9.58 -12.23
N LEU A 264 -17.96 10.36 -12.68
CA LEU A 264 -16.54 9.99 -12.59
C LEU A 264 -16.05 9.85 -11.14
N ASN A 265 -16.54 10.68 -10.21
CA ASN A 265 -16.18 10.56 -8.80
C ASN A 265 -16.77 9.29 -8.15
N LYS A 266 -17.90 8.76 -8.64
CA LYS A 266 -18.42 7.46 -8.19
C LYS A 266 -17.42 6.34 -8.44
N ILE A 267 -16.60 6.46 -9.49
CA ILE A 267 -15.49 5.55 -9.72
C ILE A 267 -14.56 5.55 -8.50
N ILE A 268 -14.02 6.71 -8.07
CA ILE A 268 -13.08 6.78 -6.94
C ILE A 268 -13.76 6.49 -5.58
N ALA A 269 -14.98 6.99 -5.39
CA ALA A 269 -15.66 6.96 -4.09
C ALA A 269 -16.31 5.61 -3.75
N SER A 270 -16.42 4.71 -4.72
CA SER A 270 -16.98 3.38 -4.51
C SER A 270 -15.97 2.49 -3.76
N PRO A 271 -16.36 1.82 -2.65
CA PRO A 271 -15.49 0.87 -1.94
C PRO A 271 -14.97 -0.26 -2.84
N SER A 272 -15.75 -0.66 -3.84
CA SER A 272 -15.32 -1.64 -4.85
C SER A 272 -14.11 -1.19 -5.67
N PHE A 273 -13.93 0.13 -5.83
CA PHE A 273 -12.89 0.72 -6.66
C PHE A 273 -11.58 1.00 -5.94
N GLU A 274 -11.53 0.94 -4.61
CA GLU A 274 -10.28 1.06 -3.85
C GLU A 274 -9.22 0.04 -4.35
N SER A 275 -9.69 -1.14 -4.74
CA SER A 275 -8.89 -2.23 -5.31
C SER A 275 -8.32 -1.95 -6.72
N TRP A 276 -8.90 -1.01 -7.45
CA TRP A 276 -8.43 -0.55 -8.76
C TRP A 276 -7.39 0.56 -8.65
N VAL A 277 -7.47 1.32 -7.57
CA VAL A 277 -6.57 2.45 -7.30
C VAL A 277 -5.28 1.95 -6.63
N LYS A 278 -5.39 0.97 -5.73
CA LYS A 278 -4.28 0.36 -5.00
C LYS A 278 -3.79 -0.90 -5.72
N GLY A 279 -2.55 -0.92 -6.16
CA GLY A 279 -2.01 -2.06 -6.89
C GLY A 279 -0.63 -1.83 -7.49
N MET A 280 -0.13 -2.85 -8.18
CA MET A 280 1.04 -2.75 -9.06
C MET A 280 0.71 -1.80 -10.23
N PRO A 281 1.57 -0.81 -10.54
CA PRO A 281 1.43 -0.02 -11.76
C PRO A 281 1.31 -0.90 -13.00
N LEU A 282 0.53 -0.46 -13.98
CA LEU A 282 0.37 -1.14 -15.27
C LEU A 282 1.62 -0.94 -16.16
N ASP A 283 2.76 -1.49 -15.72
CA ASP A 283 4.06 -1.43 -16.38
C ASP A 283 4.36 -2.74 -17.13
N ILE A 284 4.39 -2.66 -18.46
CA ILE A 284 4.61 -3.80 -19.35
C ILE A 284 6.02 -4.38 -19.22
N GLY A 285 7.03 -3.55 -18.98
CA GLY A 285 8.40 -4.00 -18.75
C GLY A 285 8.49 -4.85 -17.48
N PHE A 286 7.79 -4.42 -16.42
CA PHE A 286 7.63 -5.24 -15.22
C PHE A 286 6.91 -6.55 -15.53
N PHE A 287 5.79 -6.55 -16.25
CA PHE A 287 5.04 -7.80 -16.52
C PHE A 287 5.79 -8.82 -17.37
N PHE A 288 6.75 -8.38 -18.21
CA PHE A 288 7.66 -9.29 -18.91
C PHE A 288 8.93 -9.64 -18.11
N GLY A 289 9.19 -8.98 -16.97
CA GLY A 289 10.39 -9.19 -16.16
C GLY A 289 11.66 -8.62 -16.79
N VAL A 290 11.55 -7.49 -17.50
CA VAL A 290 12.71 -6.84 -18.13
C VAL A 290 13.74 -6.44 -17.07
N GLY A 291 14.98 -6.90 -17.23
CA GLY A 291 16.07 -6.64 -16.27
C GLY A 291 16.17 -7.65 -15.12
N GLU A 292 15.24 -8.60 -15.02
CA GLU A 292 15.27 -9.67 -14.02
C GLU A 292 16.04 -10.91 -14.52
N LYS A 293 16.48 -11.75 -13.58
CA LYS A 293 17.21 -13.00 -13.92
C LYS A 293 16.30 -14.07 -14.54
N LYS A 294 15.00 -14.04 -14.22
CA LYS A 294 14.01 -14.98 -14.75
C LYS A 294 12.96 -14.21 -15.57
N PRO A 295 12.59 -14.72 -16.76
CA PRO A 295 11.46 -14.17 -17.49
C PRO A 295 10.17 -14.33 -16.68
N ARG A 296 9.21 -13.44 -16.92
CA ARG A 296 7.94 -13.44 -16.21
C ARG A 296 6.79 -13.84 -17.11
N VAL A 297 5.88 -14.67 -16.58
CA VAL A 297 4.58 -14.96 -17.17
C VAL A 297 3.50 -14.34 -16.30
N SER A 298 2.92 -13.25 -16.77
CA SER A 298 1.93 -12.46 -16.04
C SER A 298 0.53 -12.83 -16.50
N ILE A 299 -0.25 -13.45 -15.62
CA ILE A 299 -1.63 -13.89 -15.87
C ILE A 299 -2.59 -12.84 -15.31
N PHE A 300 -3.31 -12.14 -16.17
CA PHE A 300 -4.39 -11.23 -15.80
C PHE A 300 -5.70 -12.01 -15.71
N TYR A 301 -6.05 -12.41 -14.49
CA TYR A 301 -7.33 -13.04 -14.18
C TYR A 301 -8.42 -11.96 -14.13
N VAL A 302 -9.35 -12.01 -15.08
CA VAL A 302 -10.42 -11.00 -15.24
C VAL A 302 -11.83 -11.61 -15.20
N ALA A 303 -11.94 -12.89 -14.86
CA ALA A 303 -13.21 -13.63 -14.79
C ALA A 303 -14.17 -13.08 -13.72
N HIS A 304 -13.65 -12.45 -12.65
CA HIS A 304 -14.46 -11.84 -11.59
C HIS A 304 -15.02 -10.45 -11.93
N LEU A 305 -14.53 -9.82 -13.01
CA LEU A 305 -14.97 -8.51 -13.45
C LEU A 305 -16.25 -8.60 -14.27
N ASP A 306 -17.11 -7.58 -14.15
CA ASP A 306 -18.22 -7.42 -15.08
C ASP A 306 -17.74 -7.05 -16.49
N GLU A 307 -18.64 -7.08 -17.48
CA GLU A 307 -18.27 -6.85 -18.88
C GLU A 307 -17.65 -5.46 -19.11
N ARG A 308 -18.19 -4.41 -18.46
CA ARG A 308 -17.74 -3.02 -18.64
C ARG A 308 -16.37 -2.82 -18.01
N GLU A 309 -16.20 -3.28 -16.76
CA GLU A 309 -14.94 -3.29 -16.04
C GLU A 309 -13.84 -4.05 -16.80
N ARG A 310 -14.21 -5.20 -17.37
CA ARG A 310 -13.30 -6.05 -18.14
C ARG A 310 -12.88 -5.39 -19.44
N HIS A 311 -13.83 -4.82 -20.21
CA HIS A 311 -13.52 -4.05 -21.42
C HIS A 311 -12.63 -2.85 -21.12
N PHE A 312 -12.91 -2.13 -20.03
CA PHE A 312 -12.10 -1.02 -19.58
C PHE A 312 -10.67 -1.45 -19.29
N PHE A 313 -10.46 -2.43 -18.41
CA PHE A 313 -9.12 -2.92 -18.06
C PHE A 313 -8.35 -3.44 -19.29
N VAL A 314 -8.99 -4.24 -20.13
CA VAL A 314 -8.34 -4.82 -21.32
C VAL A 314 -7.94 -3.73 -22.31
N THR A 315 -8.78 -2.70 -22.51
CA THR A 315 -8.43 -1.55 -23.37
C THR A 315 -7.15 -0.87 -22.89
N LEU A 316 -7.06 -0.63 -21.58
CA LEU A 316 -5.88 -0.04 -20.94
C LEU A 316 -4.63 -0.91 -21.12
N LEU A 317 -4.74 -2.21 -20.83
CA LEU A 317 -3.63 -3.17 -20.97
C LEU A 317 -3.10 -3.21 -22.41
N LEU A 318 -3.99 -3.28 -23.40
CA LEU A 318 -3.61 -3.34 -24.81
C LEU A 318 -2.90 -2.07 -25.28
N TRP A 319 -3.38 -0.89 -24.87
CA TRP A 319 -2.73 0.37 -25.22
C TRP A 319 -1.38 0.55 -24.53
N GLN A 320 -1.23 0.09 -23.28
CA GLN A 320 0.07 0.07 -22.62
C GLN A 320 1.03 -0.90 -23.31
N LEU A 321 0.56 -2.10 -23.66
CA LEU A 321 1.35 -3.08 -24.41
C LEU A 321 1.82 -2.52 -25.75
N PHE A 322 0.92 -1.89 -26.51
CA PHE A 322 1.25 -1.26 -27.78
C PHE A 322 2.29 -0.14 -27.62
N GLY A 323 2.06 0.79 -26.68
CA GLY A 323 2.98 1.90 -26.41
C GLY A 323 4.37 1.41 -25.96
N TRP A 324 4.43 0.37 -25.15
CA TRP A 324 5.70 -0.24 -24.76
C TRP A 324 6.37 -0.98 -25.93
N MET A 325 5.60 -1.73 -26.73
CA MET A 325 6.10 -2.53 -27.85
C MET A 325 6.87 -1.69 -28.87
N ILE A 326 6.34 -0.53 -29.26
CA ILE A 326 6.98 0.35 -30.26
C ILE A 326 8.30 0.98 -29.78
N THR A 327 8.58 0.96 -28.47
CA THR A 327 9.87 1.40 -27.92
C THR A 327 10.93 0.30 -27.96
N GLN A 328 10.54 -0.94 -28.25
CA GLN A 328 11.46 -2.07 -28.27
C GLN A 328 12.29 -2.09 -29.56
N PRO A 329 13.53 -2.60 -29.50
CA PRO A 329 14.32 -2.81 -30.71
C PRO A 329 13.71 -3.94 -31.55
N GLY A 330 13.63 -3.70 -32.86
CA GLY A 330 13.08 -4.66 -33.82
C GLY A 330 13.71 -6.06 -33.72
N SER A 331 12.94 -7.10 -34.05
CA SER A 331 13.42 -8.48 -33.98
C SER A 331 12.76 -9.38 -35.02
N PRO A 332 13.54 -10.27 -35.67
CA PRO A 332 13.00 -11.26 -36.59
C PRO A 332 12.39 -12.49 -35.89
N THR A 333 12.61 -12.64 -34.58
CA THR A 333 12.18 -13.79 -33.76
C THR A 333 11.33 -13.34 -32.58
N VAL A 334 10.54 -14.27 -32.01
CA VAL A 334 9.66 -13.93 -30.90
C VAL A 334 10.47 -13.69 -29.63
N LYS A 335 10.31 -12.49 -29.06
CA LYS A 335 10.90 -12.05 -27.80
C LYS A 335 9.87 -12.06 -26.68
N TYR A 336 8.64 -11.70 -27.00
CA TYR A 336 7.55 -11.53 -26.03
C TYR A 336 6.28 -12.17 -26.59
N LEU A 337 5.45 -12.75 -25.71
CA LEU A 337 4.15 -13.29 -26.08
C LEU A 337 3.01 -12.51 -25.41
N PHE A 338 1.98 -12.21 -26.18
CA PHE A 338 0.68 -11.80 -25.68
C PHE A 338 -0.34 -12.88 -26.00
N TYR A 339 -0.94 -13.46 -24.97
CA TYR A 339 -1.97 -14.48 -25.10
C TYR A 339 -3.30 -13.94 -24.61
N PHE A 340 -4.38 -14.18 -25.36
CA PHE A 340 -5.72 -13.78 -24.96
C PHE A 340 -6.69 -14.95 -25.18
N ASP A 341 -7.22 -15.52 -24.09
CA ASP A 341 -8.29 -16.50 -24.17
C ASP A 341 -9.65 -15.85 -24.42
N GLU A 342 -10.49 -16.49 -25.22
CA GLU A 342 -11.83 -16.05 -25.56
C GLU A 342 -11.94 -14.58 -26.04
N ILE A 343 -11.33 -14.29 -27.18
CA ILE A 343 -11.32 -12.94 -27.78
C ILE A 343 -12.66 -12.45 -28.33
N TYR A 344 -13.71 -13.27 -28.29
CA TYR A 344 -15.07 -12.87 -28.67
C TYR A 344 -15.54 -11.68 -27.84
N GLY A 345 -16.20 -10.71 -28.47
CA GLY A 345 -16.61 -9.44 -27.86
C GLY A 345 -15.51 -8.36 -27.84
N TYR A 346 -14.24 -8.74 -27.91
CA TYR A 346 -13.09 -7.80 -27.93
C TYR A 346 -12.62 -7.44 -29.34
N LEU A 347 -12.75 -8.37 -30.28
CA LEU A 347 -12.41 -8.17 -31.68
C LEU A 347 -13.59 -8.53 -32.59
N PRO A 348 -14.79 -7.93 -32.43
CA PRO A 348 -15.98 -8.29 -33.17
C PRO A 348 -15.94 -7.80 -34.62
N PRO A 349 -16.69 -8.41 -35.57
CA PRO A 349 -16.86 -7.87 -36.91
C PRO A 349 -17.62 -6.53 -36.92
N HIS A 350 -17.39 -5.71 -37.95
CA HIS A 350 -18.12 -4.45 -38.16
C HIS A 350 -19.65 -4.70 -38.26
N PRO A 351 -20.54 -3.82 -37.75
CA PRO A 351 -20.31 -2.43 -37.31
C PRO A 351 -19.91 -2.23 -35.85
N TYR A 352 -20.05 -3.24 -34.99
CA TYR A 352 -19.68 -3.08 -33.58
C TYR A 352 -18.17 -2.88 -33.43
N THR A 353 -17.78 -1.81 -32.73
CA THR A 353 -16.38 -1.37 -32.60
C THR A 353 -16.10 -1.01 -31.14
N PRO A 354 -15.84 -2.00 -30.27
CA PRO A 354 -15.49 -1.75 -28.88
C PRO A 354 -14.10 -1.09 -28.79
N PRO A 355 -13.79 -0.38 -27.68
CA PRO A 355 -12.50 0.30 -27.49
C PRO A 355 -11.27 -0.63 -27.54
N THR A 356 -11.47 -1.94 -27.38
CA THR A 356 -10.44 -2.98 -27.43
C THR A 356 -10.06 -3.39 -28.85
N LYS A 357 -10.95 -3.21 -29.84
CA LYS A 357 -10.79 -3.72 -31.21
C LYS A 357 -9.60 -3.10 -31.94
N ARG A 358 -9.43 -1.78 -31.81
CA ARG A 358 -8.37 -1.03 -32.49
C ARG A 358 -6.98 -1.40 -31.97
N PRO A 359 -6.67 -1.31 -30.66
CA PRO A 359 -5.34 -1.67 -30.19
C PRO A 359 -5.00 -3.16 -30.46
N LEU A 360 -5.97 -4.08 -30.37
CA LEU A 360 -5.74 -5.48 -30.81
C LEU A 360 -5.33 -5.57 -32.28
N THR A 361 -6.02 -4.83 -33.16
CA THR A 361 -5.69 -4.80 -34.59
C THR A 361 -4.30 -4.21 -34.84
N LEU A 362 -3.89 -3.19 -34.07
CA LEU A 362 -2.56 -2.61 -34.16
C LEU A 362 -1.47 -3.59 -33.72
N LEU A 363 -1.69 -4.33 -32.62
CA LEU A 363 -0.77 -5.37 -32.16
C LEU A 363 -0.59 -6.49 -33.21
N LEU A 364 -1.67 -6.89 -33.90
CA LEU A 364 -1.61 -7.89 -34.97
C LEU A 364 -0.93 -7.38 -36.25
N LYS A 365 -1.06 -6.07 -36.57
CA LYS A 365 -0.44 -5.50 -37.78
C LYS A 365 1.03 -5.16 -37.59
N GLN A 366 1.42 -4.70 -36.40
CA GLN A 366 2.74 -4.12 -36.15
C GLN A 366 3.62 -4.99 -35.23
N GLY A 367 3.04 -5.91 -34.43
CA GLY A 367 3.77 -6.67 -33.42
C GLY A 367 4.93 -7.50 -33.95
N ARG A 368 4.80 -8.01 -35.18
CA ARG A 368 5.85 -8.77 -35.87
C ARG A 368 7.18 -8.02 -35.93
N ALA A 369 7.16 -6.70 -36.20
CA ALA A 369 8.39 -5.91 -36.36
C ALA A 369 9.20 -5.82 -35.05
N PHE A 370 8.51 -5.88 -33.91
CA PHE A 370 9.09 -5.71 -32.57
C PHE A 370 9.32 -7.03 -31.83
N GLY A 371 9.05 -8.17 -32.47
CA GLY A 371 9.19 -9.49 -31.86
C GLY A 371 8.09 -9.82 -30.84
N LEU A 372 6.92 -9.18 -30.92
CA LEU A 372 5.74 -9.52 -30.13
C LEU A 372 4.87 -10.52 -30.89
N GLY A 373 4.76 -11.75 -30.38
CA GLY A 373 3.85 -12.77 -30.90
C GLY A 373 2.51 -12.73 -30.18
N ASN A 374 1.40 -12.69 -30.92
CA ASN A 374 0.05 -12.73 -30.36
C ASN A 374 -0.52 -14.14 -30.53
N ILE A 375 -1.02 -14.75 -29.46
CA ILE A 375 -1.74 -16.02 -29.50
C ILE A 375 -3.17 -15.76 -29.04
N LEU A 376 -4.11 -15.81 -29.99
CA LEU A 376 -5.50 -15.49 -29.75
C LEU A 376 -6.33 -16.76 -29.81
N ALA A 377 -7.27 -16.92 -28.87
CA ALA A 377 -8.14 -18.09 -28.83
C ALA A 377 -9.61 -17.69 -28.72
N THR A 378 -10.51 -18.44 -29.38
CA THR A 378 -11.97 -18.24 -29.21
C THR A 378 -12.73 -19.55 -29.40
N GLN A 379 -13.85 -19.68 -28.69
CA GLN A 379 -14.83 -20.75 -28.93
C GLN A 379 -15.87 -20.33 -29.98
N ASN A 380 -16.03 -19.02 -30.20
CA ASN A 380 -17.02 -18.44 -31.09
C ASN A 380 -16.33 -17.79 -32.30
N PRO A 381 -15.99 -18.58 -33.34
CA PRO A 381 -15.23 -18.07 -34.48
C PRO A 381 -16.01 -17.09 -35.34
N VAL A 382 -17.34 -17.20 -35.44
CA VAL A 382 -18.16 -16.36 -36.35
C VAL A 382 -18.12 -14.89 -35.98
N ASP A 383 -18.03 -14.61 -34.68
CA ASP A 383 -18.18 -13.27 -34.12
C ASP A 383 -16.83 -12.59 -33.84
N VAL A 384 -15.81 -12.94 -34.62
CA VAL A 384 -14.49 -12.30 -34.61
C VAL A 384 -14.17 -11.68 -35.97
N ASP A 385 -13.45 -10.56 -35.98
CA ASP A 385 -13.02 -9.87 -37.19
C ASP A 385 -11.93 -10.64 -37.95
N TYR A 386 -12.34 -11.44 -38.93
CA TYR A 386 -11.44 -12.23 -39.76
C TYR A 386 -10.42 -11.40 -40.56
N LYS A 387 -10.71 -10.14 -40.88
CA LYS A 387 -9.73 -9.28 -41.57
C LYS A 387 -8.58 -8.91 -40.65
N ALA A 388 -8.82 -8.82 -39.34
CA ALA A 388 -7.74 -8.66 -38.38
C ALA A 388 -6.95 -9.97 -38.22
N LEU A 389 -7.66 -11.11 -38.17
CA LEU A 389 -7.05 -12.44 -38.04
C LEU A 389 -6.26 -12.91 -39.26
N SER A 390 -6.43 -12.33 -40.44
CA SER A 390 -5.60 -12.69 -41.61
C SER A 390 -4.11 -12.38 -41.41
N ASN A 391 -3.77 -11.55 -40.42
CA ASN A 391 -2.39 -11.29 -40.00
C ASN A 391 -1.78 -12.46 -39.19
N CYS A 392 -2.59 -13.46 -38.79
CA CYS A 392 -2.12 -14.66 -38.11
C CYS A 392 -1.58 -15.69 -39.11
N GLY A 393 -0.29 -16.03 -38.99
CA GLY A 393 0.38 -17.01 -39.83
C GLY A 393 0.21 -18.46 -39.36
N ILE A 394 -0.13 -18.67 -38.07
CA ILE A 394 -0.39 -20.00 -37.50
C ILE A 394 -1.88 -20.14 -37.17
N TRP A 395 -2.49 -21.25 -37.60
CA TRP A 395 -3.88 -21.60 -37.32
C TRP A 395 -3.95 -23.00 -36.70
N ILE A 396 -4.58 -23.09 -35.54
CA ILE A 396 -4.83 -24.36 -34.83
C ILE A 396 -6.34 -24.52 -34.68
N ILE A 397 -6.92 -25.47 -35.40
CA ILE A 397 -8.37 -25.60 -35.53
C ILE A 397 -8.80 -26.94 -34.96
N GLY A 398 -9.51 -26.90 -33.84
CA GLY A 398 -10.18 -28.04 -33.24
C GLY A 398 -11.54 -28.28 -33.86
N LYS A 399 -12.28 -29.23 -33.27
CA LYS A 399 -13.64 -29.57 -33.71
C LYS A 399 -14.57 -28.33 -33.67
N LEU A 400 -15.42 -28.19 -34.69
CA LEU A 400 -16.47 -27.14 -34.81
C LEU A 400 -17.86 -27.77 -35.05
N GLN A 401 -18.91 -27.37 -34.30
CA GLN A 401 -20.23 -28.05 -34.34
C GLN A 401 -21.08 -27.53 -35.49
N THR A 402 -21.19 -26.20 -35.60
CA THR A 402 -22.16 -25.59 -36.52
C THR A 402 -21.58 -25.47 -37.92
N SER A 403 -22.43 -25.67 -38.93
CA SER A 403 -22.05 -25.46 -40.34
C SER A 403 -21.65 -24.01 -40.62
N ARG A 404 -22.27 -23.06 -39.90
CA ARG A 404 -21.95 -21.64 -39.97
C ARG A 404 -20.53 -21.34 -39.48
N ASP A 405 -20.13 -21.89 -38.33
CA ASP A 405 -18.76 -21.74 -37.81
C ASP A 405 -17.73 -22.29 -38.79
N ARG A 406 -17.98 -23.50 -39.32
CA ARG A 406 -17.08 -24.13 -40.30
C ARG A 406 -16.94 -23.30 -41.57
N MET A 407 -18.05 -22.94 -42.20
CA MET A 407 -18.01 -22.12 -43.42
C MET A 407 -17.26 -20.81 -43.20
N ARG A 408 -17.48 -20.16 -42.05
CA ARG A 408 -16.80 -18.90 -41.76
C ARG A 408 -15.30 -19.04 -41.55
N VAL A 409 -14.87 -20.10 -40.87
CA VAL A 409 -13.44 -20.43 -40.72
C VAL A 409 -12.81 -20.76 -42.08
N LEU A 410 -13.50 -21.54 -42.92
CA LEU A 410 -13.03 -21.88 -44.27
C LEU A 410 -12.92 -20.66 -45.18
N GLU A 411 -13.86 -19.71 -45.11
CA GLU A 411 -13.78 -18.42 -45.82
C GLU A 411 -12.56 -17.61 -45.37
N GLY A 412 -12.37 -17.45 -44.06
CA GLY A 412 -11.23 -16.71 -43.50
C GLY A 412 -9.90 -17.32 -43.92
N LEU A 413 -9.77 -18.64 -43.80
CA LEU A 413 -8.64 -19.41 -44.27
C LEU A 413 -8.39 -19.20 -45.76
N SER A 414 -9.42 -19.35 -46.61
CA SER A 414 -9.26 -19.21 -48.06
C SER A 414 -8.73 -17.84 -48.48
N THR A 415 -9.06 -16.79 -47.74
CA THR A 415 -8.52 -15.44 -47.93
C THR A 415 -7.01 -15.42 -47.65
N VAL A 416 -6.59 -15.94 -46.49
CA VAL A 416 -5.17 -16.06 -46.10
C VAL A 416 -4.39 -16.90 -47.13
N PHE A 417 -5.00 -17.98 -47.62
CA PHE A 417 -4.37 -18.92 -48.55
C PHE A 417 -4.21 -18.39 -49.98
N SER A 418 -5.21 -17.65 -50.46
CA SER A 418 -5.16 -16.99 -51.77
C SER A 418 -4.11 -15.88 -51.83
N GLU A 419 -3.90 -15.15 -50.73
CA GLU A 419 -2.82 -14.18 -50.58
C GLU A 419 -1.42 -14.83 -50.56
N GLN A 420 -1.34 -16.11 -50.19
CA GLN A 420 -0.09 -16.89 -50.11
C GLN A 420 0.17 -17.79 -51.33
N GLY A 421 -0.72 -17.76 -52.34
CA GLY A 421 -0.54 -18.50 -53.60
C GLY A 421 -0.74 -20.03 -53.50
N VAL A 422 -1.37 -20.52 -52.42
CA VAL A 422 -1.63 -21.96 -52.21
C VAL A 422 -3.10 -22.27 -52.51
N ALA A 423 -3.34 -23.13 -53.51
CA ALA A 423 -4.68 -23.61 -53.83
C ALA A 423 -5.10 -24.71 -52.84
N LEU A 424 -6.05 -24.40 -51.95
CA LEU A 424 -6.59 -25.36 -50.99
C LEU A 424 -7.91 -25.95 -51.44
N ASP A 425 -8.03 -27.28 -51.30
CA ASP A 425 -9.30 -27.97 -51.42
C ASP A 425 -10.16 -27.71 -50.16
N GLN A 426 -11.00 -26.68 -50.24
CA GLN A 426 -11.95 -26.33 -49.18
C GLN A 426 -12.85 -27.51 -48.77
N LYS A 427 -13.18 -28.41 -49.71
CA LYS A 427 -14.05 -29.57 -49.42
C LYS A 427 -13.31 -30.63 -48.62
N ALA A 428 -12.01 -30.82 -48.88
CA ALA A 428 -11.17 -31.71 -48.07
C ALA A 428 -11.03 -31.19 -46.64
N LEU A 429 -10.76 -29.89 -46.47
CA LEU A 429 -10.58 -29.29 -45.14
C LEU A 429 -11.87 -29.31 -44.30
N ASP A 430 -13.04 -29.08 -44.91
CA ASP A 430 -14.35 -29.19 -44.24
C ASP A 430 -14.60 -30.63 -43.73
N ARG A 431 -14.27 -31.64 -44.54
CA ARG A 431 -14.38 -33.05 -44.15
C ARG A 431 -13.48 -33.37 -42.96
N ILE A 432 -12.23 -32.91 -43.00
CA ILE A 432 -11.26 -33.11 -41.91
C ILE A 432 -11.79 -32.48 -40.62
N ILE A 433 -12.13 -31.19 -40.63
CA ILE A 433 -12.60 -30.46 -39.43
C ILE A 433 -13.86 -31.10 -38.84
N THR A 434 -14.77 -31.59 -39.70
CA THR A 434 -15.99 -32.27 -39.27
C THR A 434 -15.71 -33.61 -38.59
N SER A 435 -14.67 -34.34 -39.02
CA SER A 435 -14.29 -35.64 -38.48
C SER A 435 -13.49 -35.58 -37.17
N LEU A 436 -12.97 -34.41 -36.80
CA LEU A 436 -12.10 -34.25 -35.62
C LEU A 436 -12.80 -34.71 -34.32
N ARG A 437 -12.06 -35.49 -33.52
CA ARG A 437 -12.42 -35.84 -32.13
C ARG A 437 -11.88 -34.77 -31.17
N ALA A 438 -12.31 -34.81 -29.91
CA ALA A 438 -11.75 -33.94 -28.88
C ALA A 438 -10.23 -34.16 -28.76
N ARG A 439 -9.48 -33.08 -28.55
CA ARG A 439 -7.99 -33.01 -28.48
C ARG A 439 -7.25 -33.31 -29.78
N LEU A 440 -7.96 -33.39 -30.91
CA LEU A 440 -7.38 -33.42 -32.25
C LEU A 440 -7.53 -32.06 -32.90
N PHE A 441 -6.48 -31.61 -33.58
CA PHE A 441 -6.42 -30.30 -34.19
C PHE A 441 -5.81 -30.38 -35.57
N VAL A 442 -6.26 -29.49 -36.45
CA VAL A 442 -5.57 -29.15 -37.69
C VAL A 442 -4.63 -28.00 -37.39
N LEU A 443 -3.33 -28.22 -37.59
CA LEU A 443 -2.31 -27.20 -37.63
C LEU A 443 -2.12 -26.76 -39.08
N HIS A 444 -2.12 -25.46 -39.28
CA HIS A 444 -1.68 -24.84 -40.51
C HIS A 444 -0.71 -23.68 -40.19
N SER A 445 0.37 -23.58 -40.96
CA SER A 445 1.33 -22.47 -40.92
C SER A 445 1.58 -21.98 -42.34
N ALA A 446 1.76 -20.66 -42.52
CA ALA A 446 2.06 -20.03 -43.81
C ALA A 446 3.26 -20.66 -44.56
N LYS A 447 4.16 -21.34 -43.85
CA LYS A 447 5.34 -22.03 -44.43
C LYS A 447 5.07 -23.48 -44.82
N GLN A 448 3.93 -24.05 -44.44
CA GLN A 448 3.57 -25.44 -44.71
C GLN A 448 2.64 -25.55 -45.91
N THR A 449 2.97 -26.46 -46.84
CA THR A 449 2.21 -26.71 -48.07
C THR A 449 0.91 -27.48 -47.85
N SER A 450 0.80 -28.24 -46.75
CA SER A 450 -0.39 -29.01 -46.40
C SER A 450 -0.69 -28.92 -44.89
N PRO A 451 -1.97 -28.91 -44.49
CA PRO A 451 -2.35 -28.96 -43.08
C PRO A 451 -1.90 -30.27 -42.42
N ILE A 452 -1.50 -30.21 -41.15
CA ILE A 452 -1.11 -31.37 -40.34
C ILE A 452 -2.20 -31.62 -39.30
N ILE A 453 -2.70 -32.85 -39.21
CA ILE A 453 -3.59 -33.24 -38.12
C ILE A 453 -2.73 -33.76 -36.98
N PHE A 454 -2.95 -33.28 -35.77
CA PHE A 454 -2.18 -33.70 -34.60
C PHE A 454 -3.06 -33.85 -33.36
N ALA A 455 -2.63 -34.73 -32.47
CA ALA A 455 -3.15 -34.86 -31.12
C ALA A 455 -2.23 -34.11 -30.17
N THR A 456 -2.79 -33.25 -29.32
CA THR A 456 -1.99 -32.48 -28.35
C THR A 456 -1.35 -33.39 -27.31
N ARG A 457 -0.11 -33.10 -26.93
CA ARG A 457 0.55 -33.82 -25.84
C ARG A 457 -0.16 -33.63 -24.50
N HIS A 458 0.15 -34.49 -23.53
CA HIS A 458 -0.33 -34.30 -22.15
C HIS A 458 0.27 -33.01 -21.55
N LEU A 459 -0.52 -32.33 -20.72
CA LEU A 459 -0.10 -31.11 -20.02
C LEU A 459 0.86 -31.46 -18.88
N MET A 460 1.87 -30.61 -18.67
CA MET A 460 2.76 -30.67 -17.53
C MET A 460 2.08 -30.13 -16.27
N VAL A 461 1.22 -29.13 -16.44
CA VAL A 461 0.43 -28.53 -15.37
C VAL A 461 -0.89 -29.26 -15.19
N TYR A 462 -1.34 -29.39 -13.95
CA TYR A 462 -2.62 -30.03 -13.65
C TYR A 462 -3.79 -29.10 -14.01
N HIS A 463 -4.52 -29.43 -15.08
CA HIS A 463 -5.67 -28.68 -15.55
C HIS A 463 -6.97 -29.26 -14.98
N ARG A 464 -7.45 -28.70 -13.87
CA ARG A 464 -8.72 -29.08 -13.23
C ARG A 464 -9.95 -28.30 -13.73
N GLY A 465 -9.74 -27.33 -14.62
CA GLY A 465 -10.75 -26.34 -15.04
C GLY A 465 -10.56 -24.99 -14.32
N PRO A 466 -11.50 -24.06 -14.47
CA PRO A 466 -11.37 -22.71 -13.93
C PRO A 466 -11.15 -22.67 -12.43
N LEU A 467 -10.15 -21.91 -11.97
CA LEU A 467 -9.99 -21.63 -10.55
C LEU A 467 -10.95 -20.52 -10.11
N THR A 468 -11.53 -20.69 -8.93
CA THR A 468 -12.36 -19.67 -8.28
C THR A 468 -11.52 -18.54 -7.72
N LYS A 469 -12.16 -17.41 -7.43
CA LYS A 469 -11.49 -16.23 -6.81
C LYS A 469 -10.78 -16.57 -5.50
N ASP A 470 -11.37 -17.44 -4.68
CA ASP A 470 -10.77 -17.84 -3.39
C ASP A 470 -9.58 -18.80 -3.58
N GLU A 471 -9.65 -19.72 -4.55
CA GLU A 471 -8.52 -20.57 -4.92
C GLU A 471 -7.35 -19.73 -5.50
N VAL A 472 -7.65 -18.70 -6.31
CA VAL A 472 -6.65 -17.73 -6.77
C VAL A 472 -6.04 -16.96 -5.59
N ARG A 473 -6.83 -16.64 -4.56
CA ARG A 473 -6.34 -15.98 -3.35
C ARG A 473 -5.36 -16.86 -2.58
N GLU A 474 -5.67 -18.14 -2.46
CA GLU A 474 -4.81 -19.11 -1.79
C GLU A 474 -3.47 -19.28 -2.53
N ILE A 475 -3.52 -19.57 -3.83
CA ILE A 475 -2.32 -19.90 -4.63
C ILE A 475 -1.34 -18.73 -4.78
N THR A 476 -1.84 -17.49 -4.65
CA THR A 476 -1.04 -16.26 -4.79
C THR A 476 -0.54 -15.72 -3.46
N THR A 477 -0.84 -16.35 -2.31
CA THR A 477 -0.49 -15.83 -0.97
C THR A 477 0.99 -15.46 -0.85
N LEU A 478 1.89 -16.38 -1.20
CA LEU A 478 3.34 -16.14 -1.18
C LEU A 478 3.78 -15.05 -2.17
N GLN A 479 3.12 -14.96 -3.33
CA GLN A 479 3.42 -13.94 -4.34
C GLN A 479 3.05 -12.54 -3.84
N ARG A 480 1.88 -12.41 -3.20
CA ARG A 480 1.38 -11.16 -2.63
C ARG A 480 2.26 -10.68 -1.47
N GLU A 481 2.75 -11.60 -0.64
CA GLU A 481 3.72 -11.27 0.41
C GLU A 481 5.05 -10.80 -0.18
N ARG A 482 5.60 -11.54 -1.15
CA ARG A 482 6.88 -11.21 -1.81
C ARG A 482 6.86 -9.84 -2.50
N LEU A 483 5.71 -9.42 -3.02
CA LEU A 483 5.56 -8.22 -3.85
C LEU A 483 4.85 -7.06 -3.13
N LYS A 484 4.60 -7.19 -1.82
CA LYS A 484 3.83 -6.22 -1.03
C LYS A 484 4.41 -4.80 -1.04
N ASP A 485 5.74 -4.68 -1.08
CA ASP A 485 6.43 -3.38 -1.04
C ASP A 485 6.42 -2.65 -2.40
N LEU A 486 6.11 -3.35 -3.48
CA LEU A 486 5.96 -2.80 -4.83
C LEU A 486 4.53 -2.34 -5.14
N ILE A 487 3.56 -2.66 -4.25
CA ILE A 487 2.18 -2.23 -4.39
C ILE A 487 2.09 -0.73 -4.07
N VAL A 488 1.75 0.06 -5.09
CA VAL A 488 1.49 1.49 -4.92
C VAL A 488 0.15 1.65 -4.21
N LYS A 489 0.17 2.38 -3.10
CA LYS A 489 -1.05 2.81 -2.40
C LYS A 489 -1.46 4.18 -2.96
N PRO A 490 -2.76 4.45 -3.14
CA PRO A 490 -3.20 5.81 -3.39
C PRO A 490 -2.66 6.71 -2.29
N THR A 491 -1.90 7.73 -2.68
CA THR A 491 -1.90 8.97 -1.92
C THR A 491 -3.34 9.50 -1.99
N THR A 492 -4.12 9.27 -0.95
CA THR A 492 -5.44 9.87 -0.74
C THR A 492 -5.36 11.37 -0.43
N LYS A 493 -4.15 11.91 -0.32
CA LYS A 493 -3.97 13.29 -0.73
C LYS A 493 -4.22 13.32 -2.22
N LEU A 494 -5.41 13.80 -2.61
CA LEU A 494 -5.49 14.68 -3.77
C LEU A 494 -4.13 15.41 -3.81
N PRO A 495 -3.34 15.36 -4.91
CA PRO A 495 -2.44 16.48 -5.09
C PRO A 495 -3.35 17.66 -4.87
N GLU A 496 -3.06 18.49 -3.87
CA GLU A 496 -3.77 19.73 -3.75
C GLU A 496 -3.72 20.29 -5.17
N ILE A 497 -4.86 20.33 -5.87
CA ILE A 497 -5.01 21.11 -7.08
C ILE A 497 -5.06 22.59 -6.61
N SER A 498 -4.09 22.94 -5.76
CA SER A 498 -3.69 24.23 -5.26
C SER A 498 -2.37 24.65 -5.94
N ALA A 499 -1.72 23.76 -6.71
CA ALA A 499 -0.43 24.07 -7.35
C ALA A 499 -0.45 24.20 -8.89
N LEU A 500 -1.55 23.91 -9.60
CA LEU A 500 -1.62 24.09 -11.07
C LEU A 500 -2.84 24.87 -11.59
N ALA A 501 -3.58 25.49 -10.68
CA ALA A 501 -4.49 26.59 -11.03
C ALA A 501 -4.44 27.63 -9.91
N GLN A 502 -3.29 28.26 -9.68
CA GLN A 502 -3.38 29.69 -9.41
C GLN A 502 -4.01 30.25 -10.69
N PRO A 503 -5.22 30.86 -10.65
CA PRO A 503 -5.68 31.59 -11.82
C PRO A 503 -4.54 32.54 -12.16
N SER A 504 -4.00 32.43 -13.38
CA SER A 504 -3.17 33.49 -13.93
C SER A 504 -3.95 34.76 -13.63
N VAL A 505 -3.38 35.62 -12.77
CA VAL A 505 -4.00 36.87 -12.34
C VAL A 505 -3.94 37.84 -13.54
N ALA A 506 -4.69 37.49 -14.57
CA ALA A 506 -5.05 38.33 -15.67
C ALA A 506 -6.42 38.90 -15.31
N TYR A 507 -6.40 40.22 -15.10
CA TYR A 507 -7.53 41.12 -14.89
C TYR A 507 -8.17 41.14 -13.49
N ALA A 508 -7.81 42.16 -12.71
CA ALA A 508 -8.74 42.90 -11.85
C ALA A 508 -8.08 44.20 -11.33
N THR A 509 -8.28 45.31 -12.05
CA THR A 509 -8.40 46.63 -11.41
C THR A 509 -9.87 46.85 -11.12
N THR A 510 -10.30 46.68 -9.88
CA THR A 510 -11.66 47.02 -9.44
C THR A 510 -11.65 47.52 -7.99
N PRO A 511 -12.53 48.49 -7.65
CA PRO A 511 -12.71 49.01 -6.29
C PRO A 511 -13.24 47.92 -5.34
N ILE A 512 -13.19 48.20 -4.03
CA ILE A 512 -13.71 47.32 -2.97
C ILE A 512 -15.11 46.85 -3.35
N PRO A 513 -15.36 45.53 -3.40
CA PRO A 513 -16.67 45.00 -3.80
C PRO A 513 -17.76 45.41 -2.79
N VAL A 514 -18.84 45.98 -3.31
CA VAL A 514 -20.03 46.33 -2.52
C VAL A 514 -20.80 45.04 -2.22
N LEU A 515 -20.98 44.74 -0.93
CA LEU A 515 -21.66 43.54 -0.43
C LEU A 515 -22.95 43.90 0.30
N PRO A 516 -23.95 43.00 0.34
CA PRO A 516 -25.16 43.21 1.11
C PRO A 516 -24.85 43.24 2.63
N GLU A 517 -25.58 44.05 3.40
CA GLU A 517 -25.44 44.14 4.87
C GLU A 517 -25.57 42.78 5.58
N ALA A 518 -26.29 41.82 4.97
CA ALA A 518 -26.44 40.45 5.48
C ALA A 518 -25.13 39.64 5.49
N LEU A 519 -24.07 40.14 4.84
CA LEU A 519 -22.74 39.52 4.80
C LEU A 519 -21.69 40.57 5.19
N PRO A 520 -21.40 40.76 6.49
CA PRO A 520 -20.36 41.68 6.91
C PRO A 520 -18.99 41.19 6.39
N GLN A 521 -18.10 42.14 6.11
CA GLN A 521 -16.78 41.85 5.57
C GLN A 521 -15.66 42.42 6.45
N PHE A 522 -14.57 41.67 6.57
CA PHE A 522 -13.41 41.99 7.38
C PHE A 522 -12.12 41.70 6.61
N TYR A 523 -11.03 42.40 6.94
CA TYR A 523 -9.72 42.22 6.29
C TYR A 523 -8.74 41.68 7.31
N ILE A 524 -7.98 40.64 6.98
CA ILE A 524 -6.95 40.14 7.91
C ILE A 524 -5.82 41.17 8.04
N THR A 525 -5.46 41.51 9.27
CA THR A 525 -4.34 42.40 9.60
C THR A 525 -3.03 41.84 9.06
N LEU A 526 -2.32 42.65 8.28
CA LEU A 526 -1.07 42.26 7.64
C LEU A 526 0.08 42.15 8.66
N GLN A 527 0.73 40.98 8.73
CA GLN A 527 1.88 40.74 9.64
C GLN A 527 3.20 40.47 8.89
N LYS A 528 3.13 39.83 7.72
CA LYS A 528 4.27 39.33 6.95
C LYS A 528 4.25 39.93 5.54
N GLY A 529 4.57 41.22 5.44
CA GLY A 529 4.68 41.93 4.16
C GLY A 529 5.97 41.61 3.38
N THR A 530 6.27 42.40 2.35
CA THR A 530 7.47 42.25 1.50
C THR A 530 8.77 42.36 2.28
N ASP A 531 8.83 43.28 3.25
CA ASP A 531 10.05 43.52 4.05
C ASP A 531 10.42 42.31 4.89
N TRP A 532 9.42 41.57 5.38
CA TRP A 532 9.63 40.36 6.17
C TRP A 532 10.39 39.30 5.37
N ILE A 533 10.02 39.07 4.10
CA ILE A 533 10.69 38.07 3.25
C ILE A 533 12.17 38.41 3.07
N ILE A 534 12.48 39.66 2.72
CA ILE A 534 13.85 40.07 2.43
C ILE A 534 14.71 39.94 3.70
N GLN A 535 14.18 40.37 4.85
CA GLN A 535 14.88 40.26 6.13
C GLN A 535 15.13 38.79 6.51
N GLU A 536 14.12 37.93 6.38
CA GLU A 536 14.22 36.52 6.74
C GLU A 536 15.19 35.75 5.83
N LEU A 537 15.17 36.02 4.51
CA LEU A 537 16.11 35.43 3.56
C LEU A 537 17.56 35.86 3.79
N ARG A 538 17.79 37.14 4.13
CA ARG A 538 19.12 37.65 4.50
C ARG A 538 19.64 37.03 5.79
N ASN A 539 18.78 36.81 6.77
CA ASN A 539 19.15 36.15 8.02
C ASN A 539 19.56 34.69 7.79
N ARG A 540 18.85 33.97 6.92
CA ARG A 540 19.12 32.55 6.63
C ARG A 540 20.32 32.34 5.71
N THR A 541 20.55 33.27 4.79
CA THR A 541 21.59 33.16 3.75
C THR A 541 22.31 34.50 3.51
N PRO A 542 23.17 34.95 4.45
CA PRO A 542 23.75 36.30 4.43
C PRO A 542 24.77 36.53 3.30
N LYS A 543 25.21 35.47 2.60
CA LYS A 543 26.20 35.54 1.52
C LYS A 543 25.57 35.78 0.13
N LEU A 544 24.25 35.79 0.04
CA LEU A 544 23.49 36.01 -1.20
C LEU A 544 22.72 37.33 -1.11
N ASN A 545 22.53 37.95 -2.27
CA ASN A 545 21.70 39.14 -2.39
C ASN A 545 20.29 38.74 -2.81
N PHE A 546 19.30 39.40 -2.20
CA PHE A 546 17.87 39.18 -2.46
C PHE A 546 17.21 40.51 -2.77
N ASP A 547 16.46 40.53 -3.86
CA ASP A 547 15.60 41.65 -4.26
C ASP A 547 14.21 41.16 -4.67
N LEU A 548 13.20 42.00 -4.44
CA LEU A 548 11.81 41.72 -4.82
C LEU A 548 11.34 42.75 -5.84
N SER A 549 11.00 42.29 -7.03
CA SER A 549 10.38 43.11 -8.07
C SER A 549 8.94 42.66 -8.33
N GLU A 550 8.15 43.52 -8.97
CA GLU A 550 6.77 43.18 -9.43
C GLU A 550 5.84 42.68 -8.29
N SER A 551 6.04 43.18 -7.06
CA SER A 551 5.23 42.78 -5.91
C SER A 551 3.79 43.29 -6.02
N THR A 552 2.84 42.38 -5.89
CA THR A 552 1.39 42.66 -5.92
C THR A 552 0.71 42.06 -4.70
N LEU A 553 -0.09 42.87 -4.00
CA LEU A 553 -0.95 42.42 -2.90
C LEU A 553 -2.37 42.24 -3.42
N THR A 554 -2.92 41.05 -3.25
CA THR A 554 -4.30 40.68 -3.59
C THR A 554 -5.02 40.16 -2.34
N TYR A 555 -6.14 40.78 -1.99
CA TYR A 555 -7.06 40.26 -0.99
C TYR A 555 -7.96 39.20 -1.62
N CYS A 556 -7.91 37.99 -1.07
CA CYS A 556 -8.66 36.84 -1.53
C CYS A 556 -9.86 36.53 -0.60
N PRO A 557 -11.07 36.30 -1.12
CA PRO A 557 -12.27 36.17 -0.29
C PRO A 557 -12.41 34.75 0.27
N ALA A 558 -12.63 34.64 1.59
CA ALA A 558 -12.96 33.43 2.31
C ALA A 558 -14.24 33.62 3.13
N LEU A 559 -15.08 32.59 3.23
CA LEU A 559 -16.33 32.63 4.01
C LEU A 559 -16.08 31.96 5.37
N TYR A 560 -16.25 32.71 6.45
CA TYR A 560 -16.15 32.20 7.81
C TYR A 560 -17.54 31.98 8.39
N CYS A 561 -17.81 30.75 8.78
CA CYS A 561 -19.11 30.34 9.31
C CYS A 561 -18.96 29.67 10.67
N GLU A 562 -19.82 30.03 11.60
CA GLU A 562 -19.95 29.38 12.90
C GLU A 562 -21.41 29.05 13.18
N ALA A 563 -21.67 27.84 13.65
CA ALA A 563 -22.98 27.42 14.13
C ALA A 563 -22.87 26.69 15.47
N ILE A 564 -23.84 26.92 16.34
CA ILE A 564 -24.00 26.22 17.60
C ILE A 564 -25.27 25.38 17.53
N VAL A 565 -25.14 24.07 17.70
CA VAL A 565 -26.25 23.13 17.80
C VAL A 565 -26.58 22.95 19.28
N ARG A 566 -27.83 23.24 19.68
CA ARG A 566 -28.33 23.08 21.06
C ARG A 566 -29.58 22.20 21.07
N ILE A 567 -29.44 20.97 21.52
CA ILE A 567 -30.54 20.02 21.67
C ILE A 567 -30.93 19.93 23.14
N ASN A 568 -32.21 20.18 23.45
CA ASN A 568 -32.80 19.95 24.76
C ASN A 568 -34.21 19.37 24.59
N ARG A 569 -34.31 18.04 24.50
CA ARG A 569 -35.56 17.32 24.22
C ARG A 569 -35.99 16.47 25.41
N ALA A 570 -37.31 16.36 25.62
CA ALA A 570 -37.89 15.51 26.65
C ALA A 570 -38.03 14.05 26.20
N SER A 571 -38.18 13.78 24.90
CA SER A 571 -38.26 12.44 24.32
C SER A 571 -37.64 12.41 22.92
N PRO A 572 -36.58 11.61 22.67
CA PRO A 572 -35.74 10.98 23.70
C PRO A 572 -35.13 12.04 24.62
N LYS A 573 -34.98 11.73 25.91
CA LYS A 573 -34.49 12.70 26.91
C LYS A 573 -33.00 12.98 26.69
N VAL A 574 -32.70 14.10 26.03
CA VAL A 574 -31.35 14.40 25.56
C VAL A 574 -31.02 15.89 25.68
N LYS A 575 -29.85 16.18 26.26
CA LYS A 575 -29.27 17.51 26.37
C LYS A 575 -27.85 17.52 25.81
N TYR A 576 -27.62 18.28 24.74
CA TYR A 576 -26.35 18.31 24.01
C TYR A 576 -26.09 19.69 23.38
N SER A 577 -24.83 20.13 23.38
CA SER A 577 -24.41 21.34 22.68
C SER A 577 -23.09 21.10 21.95
N GLU A 578 -23.01 21.53 20.70
CA GLU A 578 -21.80 21.43 19.87
C GLU A 578 -21.63 22.68 19.03
N GLN A 579 -20.38 23.07 18.78
CA GLN A 579 -20.03 24.23 17.96
C GLN A 579 -19.26 23.76 16.73
N ILE A 580 -19.68 24.21 15.55
CA ILE A 580 -19.04 23.93 14.27
C ILE A 580 -18.51 25.25 13.70
N ARG A 581 -17.25 25.25 13.27
CA ARG A 581 -16.60 26.39 12.62
C ARG A 581 -16.03 25.96 11.27
N ARG A 582 -16.20 26.77 10.24
CA ARG A 582 -15.71 26.53 8.89
C ARG A 582 -15.08 27.78 8.30
N LEU A 583 -14.04 27.58 7.49
CA LEU A 583 -13.38 28.65 6.75
C LEU A 583 -13.18 28.16 5.31
N LEU A 584 -13.94 28.75 4.40
CA LEU A 584 -14.13 28.23 3.04
C LEU A 584 -13.59 29.22 2.01
N LEU A 585 -13.18 28.73 0.85
CA LEU A 585 -12.92 29.61 -0.29
C LEU A 585 -14.25 30.25 -0.76
N ALA A 586 -14.29 31.57 -0.86
CA ALA A 586 -15.48 32.31 -1.28
C ALA A 586 -15.39 32.84 -2.72
N CYS A 587 -14.40 32.37 -3.49
CA CYS A 587 -14.25 32.65 -4.92
C CYS A 587 -14.77 31.50 -5.80
N GLU A 588 -14.85 30.27 -5.27
CA GLU A 588 -15.29 29.10 -6.01
C GLU A 588 -16.81 29.07 -6.20
N ASN A 589 -17.30 28.44 -7.28
CA ASN A 589 -18.73 28.33 -7.55
C ASN A 589 -19.48 27.42 -6.55
N SER A 590 -18.79 26.46 -5.93
CA SER A 590 -19.30 25.56 -4.89
C SER A 590 -18.61 25.80 -3.55
N PHE A 591 -19.34 25.73 -2.44
CA PHE A 591 -18.75 25.80 -1.10
C PHE A 591 -18.44 24.40 -0.59
N ASP A 592 -17.16 24.12 -0.31
CA ASP A 592 -16.74 22.92 0.41
C ASP A 592 -17.00 23.09 1.92
N TRP A 593 -18.17 22.69 2.39
CA TRP A 593 -18.56 22.87 3.80
C TRP A 593 -17.72 22.09 4.81
N ASP A 594 -16.86 21.17 4.39
CA ASP A 594 -15.94 20.45 5.28
C ASP A 594 -14.59 21.17 5.47
N SER A 595 -14.31 22.24 4.70
CA SER A 595 -13.03 22.96 4.84
C SER A 595 -12.92 23.78 6.13
N GLU A 596 -11.73 23.72 6.73
CA GLU A 596 -11.34 24.47 7.92
C GLU A 596 -10.18 25.43 7.66
N SER A 597 -9.82 25.64 6.39
CA SER A 597 -8.75 26.53 5.97
C SER A 597 -9.00 27.14 4.60
N ALA A 598 -8.54 28.38 4.41
CA ALA A 598 -8.56 29.07 3.13
C ALA A 598 -7.27 29.87 2.94
N TYR A 599 -6.65 29.78 1.77
CA TYR A 599 -5.42 30.50 1.40
C TYR A 599 -4.29 30.43 2.44
N GLY A 600 -4.07 29.26 3.06
CA GLY A 600 -3.01 29.08 4.07
C GLY A 600 -3.32 29.69 5.45
N VAL A 601 -4.59 30.02 5.72
CA VAL A 601 -5.11 30.44 7.04
C VAL A 601 -6.09 29.40 7.54
N THR A 602 -6.07 29.08 8.84
CA THR A 602 -6.99 28.13 9.47
C THR A 602 -8.10 28.84 10.26
N VAL A 603 -9.16 28.11 10.58
CA VAL A 603 -10.21 28.56 11.53
C VAL A 603 -9.60 29.05 12.85
N ALA A 604 -8.52 28.43 13.34
CA ALA A 604 -7.87 28.81 14.59
C ALA A 604 -7.22 30.19 14.52
N ASP A 605 -6.65 30.56 13.36
CA ASP A 605 -6.03 31.87 13.14
C ASP A 605 -7.09 32.98 13.07
N VAL A 606 -8.20 32.68 12.39
CA VAL A 606 -9.35 33.58 12.23
C VAL A 606 -10.11 33.79 13.55
N SER A 607 -10.24 32.75 14.37
CA SER A 607 -10.93 32.82 15.67
C SER A 607 -10.33 33.84 16.63
N ARG A 608 -9.07 34.25 16.42
CA ARG A 608 -8.37 35.27 17.23
C ARG A 608 -8.75 36.70 16.86
N LYS A 609 -9.63 36.89 15.86
CA LYS A 609 -10.08 38.18 15.30
C LYS A 609 -8.95 39.16 14.94
N PRO A 610 -7.95 38.77 14.14
CA PRO A 610 -6.94 39.70 13.62
C PRO A 610 -7.51 40.50 12.44
N PHE A 611 -8.60 41.26 12.65
CA PHE A 611 -9.33 41.92 11.56
C PHE A 611 -9.21 43.44 11.62
N ASP A 612 -8.90 44.02 10.48
CA ASP A 612 -9.04 45.44 10.18
C ASP A 612 -10.39 45.70 9.50
N THR A 613 -10.91 46.92 9.67
CA THR A 613 -12.17 47.38 9.06
C THR A 613 -11.98 48.00 7.68
N GLN A 614 -10.74 48.30 7.30
CA GLN A 614 -10.37 48.86 6.00
C GLN A 614 -9.16 48.10 5.42
N PRO A 615 -9.12 47.89 4.09
CA PRO A 615 -7.97 47.27 3.44
C PRO A 615 -6.79 48.24 3.35
N VAL A 616 -5.61 47.69 3.12
CA VAL A 616 -4.40 48.46 2.77
C VAL A 616 -4.59 49.20 1.44
N GLU A 617 -4.11 50.44 1.35
CA GLU A 617 -4.19 51.26 0.14
C GLU A 617 -3.54 50.56 -1.07
N LYS A 618 -4.17 50.68 -2.26
CA LYS A 618 -3.70 50.12 -3.55
C LYS A 618 -3.65 48.58 -3.64
N ALA A 619 -4.27 47.86 -2.71
CA ALA A 619 -4.46 46.41 -2.82
C ALA A 619 -5.46 46.03 -3.93
N ARG A 620 -5.27 44.85 -4.53
CA ARG A 620 -6.21 44.24 -5.49
C ARG A 620 -7.19 43.32 -4.77
N PHE A 621 -8.32 43.03 -5.39
CA PHE A 621 -9.33 42.11 -4.85
C PHE A 621 -9.61 40.98 -5.84
N ALA A 622 -9.53 39.74 -5.36
CA ALA A 622 -9.93 38.58 -6.13
C ALA A 622 -11.48 38.50 -6.24
N PRO A 623 -12.01 37.88 -7.31
CA PRO A 623 -13.45 37.78 -7.50
C PRO A 623 -14.12 36.97 -6.39
N ILE A 624 -15.33 37.40 -6.00
CA ILE A 624 -16.20 36.72 -5.05
C ILE A 624 -17.25 35.91 -5.84
N ASN A 625 -17.60 34.73 -5.32
CA ASN A 625 -18.72 33.93 -5.79
C ASN A 625 -20.00 34.79 -5.92
N PHE A 626 -20.65 34.69 -7.08
CA PHE A 626 -21.87 35.46 -7.40
C PHE A 626 -23.03 35.25 -6.41
N ARG A 627 -23.06 34.12 -5.69
CA ARG A 627 -24.05 33.78 -4.68
C ARG A 627 -23.90 34.58 -3.38
N LEU A 628 -22.77 35.26 -3.20
CA LEU A 628 -22.50 36.12 -2.04
C LEU A 628 -22.74 37.61 -2.32
N LYS A 629 -23.07 37.97 -3.57
CA LYS A 629 -23.27 39.37 -3.99
C LYS A 629 -24.70 39.88 -3.76
N ASP A 630 -25.67 39.00 -3.59
CA ASP A 630 -27.09 39.33 -3.46
C ASP A 630 -27.66 38.82 -2.12
N ARG A 631 -28.53 39.62 -1.49
CA ARG A 631 -29.09 39.32 -0.17
C ARG A 631 -29.88 38.01 -0.13
N LEU A 632 -30.73 37.72 -1.14
CA LEU A 632 -31.53 36.50 -1.18
C LEU A 632 -30.64 35.27 -1.39
N LYS A 633 -29.59 35.42 -2.20
CA LYS A 633 -28.61 34.35 -2.45
C LYS A 633 -27.74 34.07 -1.22
N VAL A 634 -27.29 35.09 -0.49
CA VAL A 634 -26.57 34.96 0.79
C VAL A 634 -27.42 34.17 1.79
N GLU A 635 -28.70 34.51 1.93
CA GLU A 635 -29.62 33.81 2.83
C GLU A 635 -29.81 32.33 2.41
N ALA A 636 -29.83 32.04 1.11
CA ALA A 636 -29.86 30.66 0.61
C ALA A 636 -28.57 29.89 0.94
N VAL A 637 -27.41 30.53 0.88
CA VAL A 637 -26.12 29.92 1.27
C VAL A 637 -26.06 29.70 2.78
N LYS A 638 -26.55 30.64 3.59
CA LYS A 638 -26.66 30.49 5.05
C LYS A 638 -27.55 29.29 5.44
N LYS A 639 -28.67 29.10 4.75
CA LYS A 639 -29.53 27.90 4.90
C LYS A 639 -28.83 26.60 4.48
N GLN A 640 -27.95 26.65 3.48
CA GLN A 640 -27.14 25.48 3.13
C GLN A 640 -26.16 25.12 4.24
N PHE A 641 -25.53 26.10 4.88
CA PHE A 641 -24.67 25.87 6.05
C PHE A 641 -25.45 25.30 7.26
N GLU A 642 -26.66 25.79 7.50
CA GLU A 642 -27.55 25.25 8.54
C GLU A 642 -27.85 23.76 8.28
N LEU A 643 -28.24 23.40 7.05
CA LEU A 643 -28.50 22.02 6.65
C LEU A 643 -27.24 21.13 6.73
N TYR A 644 -26.08 21.66 6.35
CA TYR A 644 -24.80 20.97 6.53
C TYR A 644 -24.54 20.68 8.01
N THR A 645 -24.71 21.68 8.88
CA THR A 645 -24.49 21.57 10.31
C THR A 645 -25.42 20.52 10.93
N MET A 646 -26.70 20.50 10.55
CA MET A 646 -27.66 19.47 10.98
C MET A 646 -27.21 18.05 10.61
N LYS A 647 -26.62 17.86 9.43
CA LYS A 647 -26.12 16.55 8.98
C LYS A 647 -24.82 16.16 9.68
N LYS A 648 -23.89 17.11 9.88
CA LYS A 648 -22.57 16.85 10.49
C LYS A 648 -22.65 16.51 11.97
N THR A 649 -23.67 17.04 12.67
CA THR A 649 -23.86 16.91 14.12
C THR A 649 -24.87 15.81 14.50
N VAL A 650 -25.18 14.89 13.58
CA VAL A 650 -25.92 13.67 13.93
C VAL A 650 -25.08 12.84 14.89
N ARG A 651 -25.68 12.45 16.03
CA ARG A 651 -25.00 11.64 17.06
C ARG A 651 -25.83 10.41 17.40
N PRO A 652 -25.19 9.24 17.60
CA PRO A 652 -25.88 8.07 18.11
C PRO A 652 -26.24 8.26 19.59
N VAL A 653 -27.41 7.75 19.97
CA VAL A 653 -27.89 7.61 21.34
C VAL A 653 -28.38 6.19 21.53
N TYR A 654 -27.95 5.55 22.61
CA TYR A 654 -28.36 4.20 22.96
C TYR A 654 -29.53 4.23 23.94
N TYR A 655 -30.43 3.26 23.84
CA TYR A 655 -31.65 3.19 24.64
C TYR A 655 -31.82 1.80 25.25
N HIS A 656 -32.13 1.75 26.54
CA HIS A 656 -32.48 0.53 27.25
C HIS A 656 -34.00 0.47 27.52
N PRO A 657 -34.77 -0.34 26.77
CA PRO A 657 -36.24 -0.33 26.79
C PRO A 657 -36.88 -0.54 28.17
N LEU A 658 -36.38 -1.52 28.95
CA LEU A 658 -36.99 -1.86 30.24
C LEU A 658 -36.61 -0.92 31.39
N LEU A 659 -35.57 -0.11 31.21
CA LEU A 659 -35.12 0.87 32.22
C LEU A 659 -35.48 2.30 31.83
N ASP A 660 -36.06 2.48 30.64
CA ASP A 660 -36.38 3.76 30.01
C ASP A 660 -35.25 4.78 30.11
N ARG A 661 -34.02 4.34 29.78
CA ARG A 661 -32.78 5.12 29.92
C ARG A 661 -32.11 5.31 28.57
N PHE A 662 -31.70 6.55 28.31
CA PHE A 662 -30.95 6.95 27.12
C PHE A 662 -29.50 7.28 27.49
N SER A 663 -28.56 7.00 26.59
CA SER A 663 -27.17 7.43 26.72
C SER A 663 -27.01 8.92 26.46
N THR A 664 -25.83 9.45 26.78
CA THR A 664 -25.45 10.77 26.27
C THR A 664 -25.18 10.69 24.75
N PRO A 665 -25.50 11.73 23.95
CA PRO A 665 -25.23 11.70 22.51
C PRO A 665 -23.75 11.62 22.19
N GLY A 666 -23.38 10.65 21.37
CA GLY A 666 -21.98 10.40 20.99
C GLY A 666 -21.17 9.64 22.04
N GLU A 667 -21.80 9.16 23.12
CA GLU A 667 -21.15 8.28 24.09
C GLU A 667 -20.68 6.98 23.43
N ALA A 668 -19.57 6.40 23.90
CA ALA A 668 -19.18 5.07 23.46
C ALA A 668 -20.16 4.01 24.01
N PHE A 669 -20.57 3.07 23.17
CA PHE A 669 -21.52 1.99 23.55
C PHE A 669 -21.13 1.27 24.84
N ASN A 670 -19.83 1.01 25.03
CA ASN A 670 -19.33 0.32 26.21
C ASN A 670 -19.53 1.10 27.51
N ASN A 671 -19.39 2.43 27.47
CA ASN A 671 -19.58 3.28 28.66
C ASN A 671 -21.04 3.24 29.12
N PHE A 672 -21.97 3.38 28.17
CA PHE A 672 -23.40 3.28 28.46
C PHE A 672 -23.78 1.88 28.98
N ARG A 673 -23.23 0.82 28.38
CA ARG A 673 -23.44 -0.56 28.84
C ARG A 673 -22.95 -0.77 30.28
N GLU A 674 -21.83 -0.18 30.67
CA GLU A 674 -21.36 -0.22 32.05
C GLU A 674 -22.26 0.56 33.01
N GLU A 675 -22.75 1.73 32.63
CA GLU A 675 -23.72 2.50 33.43
C GLU A 675 -25.01 1.69 33.67
N ILE A 676 -25.54 1.05 32.63
CA ILE A 676 -26.72 0.18 32.73
C ILE A 676 -26.45 -0.99 33.68
N ARG A 677 -25.30 -1.67 33.57
CA ARG A 677 -24.92 -2.76 34.49
C ARG A 677 -24.86 -2.30 35.94
N ARG A 678 -24.27 -1.13 36.21
CA ARG A 678 -24.23 -0.55 37.57
C ARG A 678 -25.64 -0.26 38.10
N THR A 679 -26.51 0.28 37.25
CA THR A 679 -27.91 0.58 37.59
C THR A 679 -28.68 -0.70 37.92
N ILE A 680 -28.53 -1.76 37.12
CA ILE A 680 -29.15 -3.08 37.37
C ILE A 680 -28.65 -3.67 38.69
N ALA A 681 -27.35 -3.64 38.95
CA ALA A 681 -26.77 -4.12 40.20
C ALA A 681 -27.30 -3.36 41.43
N GLU A 682 -27.53 -2.04 41.31
CA GLU A 682 -28.11 -1.23 42.37
C GLU A 682 -29.59 -1.58 42.62
N ILE A 683 -30.37 -1.83 41.56
CA ILE A 683 -31.76 -2.29 41.66
C ILE A 683 -31.82 -3.65 42.37
N GLN A 684 -30.97 -4.60 41.98
CA GLN A 684 -30.88 -5.91 42.60
C GLN A 684 -30.58 -5.78 44.10
N ARG A 685 -29.56 -4.99 44.47
CA ARG A 685 -29.17 -4.77 45.86
C ARG A 685 -30.31 -4.18 46.70
N LYS A 686 -30.94 -3.09 46.22
CA LYS A 686 -32.04 -2.42 46.96
C LYS A 686 -33.26 -3.32 47.13
N ARG A 687 -33.63 -4.09 46.11
CA ARG A 687 -34.79 -4.99 46.17
C ARG A 687 -34.50 -6.22 47.05
N ALA A 688 -33.31 -6.82 46.94
CA ALA A 688 -32.90 -7.94 47.78
C ALA A 688 -32.91 -7.55 49.27
N MET A 689 -32.33 -6.40 49.61
CA MET A 689 -32.33 -5.86 50.98
C MET A 689 -33.74 -5.68 51.54
N LYS A 690 -34.67 -5.11 50.77
CA LYS A 690 -36.08 -4.96 51.20
C LYS A 690 -36.77 -6.31 51.44
N ILE A 691 -36.48 -7.31 50.60
CA ILE A 691 -37.01 -8.67 50.76
C ILE A 691 -36.48 -9.26 52.07
N GLU A 692 -35.16 -9.20 52.30
CA GLU A 692 -34.51 -9.74 53.50
C GLU A 692 -35.05 -9.08 54.78
N GLU A 693 -35.10 -7.74 54.84
CA GLU A 693 -35.60 -7.02 56.02
C GLU A 693 -37.05 -7.39 56.37
N ALA A 694 -37.92 -7.54 55.37
CA ALA A 694 -39.33 -7.89 55.61
C ALA A 694 -39.45 -9.31 56.21
N PHE A 695 -38.64 -10.25 55.73
CA PHE A 695 -38.65 -11.62 56.23
C PHE A 695 -37.98 -11.75 57.61
N GLU A 696 -36.88 -11.04 57.85
CA GLU A 696 -36.22 -11.02 59.16
C GLU A 696 -37.16 -10.52 60.26
N ARG A 697 -37.89 -9.42 60.03
CA ARG A 697 -38.89 -8.91 60.98
C ARG A 697 -39.96 -9.95 61.32
N THR A 698 -40.44 -10.67 60.31
CA THR A 698 -41.49 -11.68 60.47
C THR A 698 -40.97 -12.91 61.23
N VAL A 699 -39.78 -13.40 60.87
CA VAL A 699 -39.13 -14.54 61.55
C VAL A 699 -38.77 -14.20 63.00
N ALA A 700 -38.29 -12.99 63.28
CA ALA A 700 -37.96 -12.53 64.63
C ALA A 700 -39.18 -12.47 65.56
N SER A 701 -40.36 -12.13 65.04
CA SER A 701 -41.61 -12.17 65.82
C SER A 701 -41.99 -13.60 66.21
N ILE A 702 -41.92 -14.54 65.25
CA ILE A 702 -42.28 -15.94 65.48
C ILE A 702 -41.25 -16.63 66.38
N ARG A 703 -39.95 -16.33 66.23
CA ARG A 703 -38.88 -16.84 67.10
C ARG A 703 -39.09 -16.43 68.56
N ARG A 704 -39.44 -15.17 68.83
CA ARG A 704 -39.76 -14.73 70.20
C ARG A 704 -40.94 -15.49 70.79
N ASN A 705 -41.95 -15.80 70.00
CA ASN A 705 -43.08 -16.61 70.47
C ASN A 705 -42.67 -18.08 70.70
N LEU A 706 -41.82 -18.64 69.83
CA LEU A 706 -41.25 -19.98 69.98
C LEU A 706 -40.45 -20.10 71.29
N GLU A 707 -39.55 -19.15 71.55
CA GLU A 707 -38.76 -19.09 72.79
C GLU A 707 -39.66 -19.04 74.01
N ARG A 708 -40.67 -18.15 74.03
CA ARG A 708 -41.64 -18.06 75.13
C ARG A 708 -42.38 -19.38 75.37
N ARG A 709 -42.79 -20.08 74.30
CA ARG A 709 -43.48 -21.38 74.42
C ARG A 709 -42.55 -22.50 74.87
N GLN A 710 -41.27 -22.48 74.46
CA GLN A 710 -40.25 -23.41 74.92
C GLN A 710 -39.95 -23.19 76.41
N GLU A 711 -39.87 -21.95 76.87
CA GLU A 711 -39.73 -21.62 78.30
C GLU A 711 -40.94 -22.12 79.10
N GLU A 712 -42.17 -21.90 78.60
CA GLU A 712 -43.40 -22.37 79.24
C GLU A 712 -43.46 -23.90 79.34
N LEU A 713 -43.05 -24.61 78.27
CA LEU A 713 -42.90 -26.06 78.26
C LEU A 713 -41.88 -26.52 79.31
N THR A 714 -40.74 -25.83 79.41
CA THR A 714 -39.68 -26.15 80.37
C THR A 714 -40.16 -25.96 81.81
N ALA A 715 -40.89 -24.86 82.08
CA ALA A 715 -41.46 -24.56 83.39
C ALA A 715 -42.54 -25.58 83.80
N LYS A 716 -43.47 -25.94 82.90
CA LYS A 716 -44.50 -26.96 83.15
C LYS A 716 -43.89 -28.35 83.35
N THR A 717 -42.84 -28.69 82.62
CA THR A 717 -42.10 -29.95 82.78
C THR A 717 -41.44 -30.04 84.17
N ARG A 718 -40.79 -28.94 84.62
CA ARG A 718 -40.26 -28.85 85.99
C ARG A 718 -41.37 -28.97 87.05
N PHE A 719 -42.53 -28.37 86.80
CA PHE A 719 -43.66 -28.45 87.73
C PHE A 719 -44.20 -29.87 87.90
N ILE A 720 -44.25 -30.67 86.82
CA ILE A 720 -44.60 -32.11 86.91
C ILE A 720 -43.57 -32.85 87.77
N GLN A 721 -42.27 -32.59 87.59
CA GLN A 721 -41.22 -33.20 88.41
C GLN A 721 -41.40 -32.86 89.91
N THR A 722 -41.80 -31.63 90.23
CA THR A 722 -42.13 -31.23 91.61
C THR A 722 -43.35 -31.98 92.14
N LEU A 723 -44.43 -32.09 91.35
CA LEU A 723 -45.63 -32.84 91.73
C LEU A 723 -45.33 -34.32 91.96
N ASP A 724 -44.48 -34.93 91.12
CA ASP A 724 -44.04 -36.31 91.29
C ASP A 724 -43.28 -36.51 92.60
N ARG A 725 -42.40 -35.56 92.95
CA ARG A 725 -41.71 -35.53 94.24
C ARG A 725 -42.67 -35.42 95.41
N GLU A 726 -43.63 -34.50 95.35
CA GLU A 726 -44.66 -34.32 96.41
C GLU A 726 -45.55 -35.56 96.57
N ILE A 727 -45.95 -36.19 95.45
CA ILE A 727 -46.73 -37.44 95.48
C ILE A 727 -45.90 -38.54 96.15
N GLN A 728 -44.61 -38.63 95.86
CA GLN A 728 -43.71 -39.61 96.47
C GLN A 728 -43.53 -39.37 97.97
N GLU A 729 -43.33 -38.13 98.41
CA GLU A 729 -43.25 -37.75 99.82
C GLU A 729 -44.56 -38.04 100.58
N LEU A 730 -45.72 -37.76 99.98
CA LEU A 730 -47.03 -38.09 100.55
C LEU A 730 -47.24 -39.60 100.66
N ASN A 731 -46.80 -40.38 99.66
CA ASN A 731 -46.83 -41.84 99.70
C ASN A 731 -45.96 -42.39 100.84
N ASP A 732 -44.78 -41.81 101.07
CA ASP A 732 -43.90 -42.21 102.15
C ASP A 732 -44.46 -41.81 103.54
N ARG A 733 -45.14 -40.66 103.64
CA ARG A 733 -45.93 -40.28 104.82
C ARG A 733 -47.10 -41.22 105.10
N ILE A 734 -47.83 -41.68 104.08
CA ILE A 734 -48.90 -42.69 104.25
C ILE A 734 -48.34 -43.99 104.83
N LYS A 735 -47.17 -44.45 104.38
CA LYS A 735 -46.51 -45.64 104.94
C LYS A 735 -46.18 -45.46 106.42
N LYS A 736 -45.78 -44.25 106.84
CA LYS A 736 -45.48 -43.91 108.24
C LYS A 736 -46.74 -43.84 109.11
N VAL A 737 -47.78 -43.11 108.69
CA VAL A 737 -49.05 -42.95 109.44
C VAL A 737 -49.82 -44.26 109.56
N LYS A 738 -49.74 -45.15 108.56
CA LYS A 738 -50.32 -46.51 108.64
C LYS A 738 -49.68 -47.38 109.73
N ARG A 739 -48.37 -47.20 110.01
CA ARG A 739 -47.68 -47.92 111.10
C ARG A 739 -48.09 -47.43 112.49
N GLU A 740 -48.62 -46.20 112.57
CA GLU A 740 -49.09 -45.56 113.81
C GLU A 740 -50.60 -45.79 114.09
N GLY A 741 -51.28 -46.63 113.29
CA GLY A 741 -52.68 -47.02 113.54
C GLY A 741 -53.75 -45.95 113.26
N ARG A 742 -53.41 -44.84 112.59
CA ARG A 742 -54.33 -43.72 112.30
C ARG A 742 -54.90 -43.76 110.87
N GLY A 743 -56.09 -43.18 110.67
CA GLY A 743 -56.77 -43.10 109.38
C GLY A 743 -56.03 -42.24 108.34
N VAL A 744 -55.87 -42.77 107.12
CA VAL A 744 -55.06 -42.18 106.03
C VAL A 744 -55.89 -41.56 104.89
N THR A 745 -57.22 -41.49 105.04
CA THR A 745 -58.16 -41.05 103.98
C THR A 745 -57.81 -39.66 103.43
N ARG A 746 -57.58 -38.68 104.31
CA ARG A 746 -57.23 -37.30 103.93
C ARG A 746 -55.92 -37.18 103.14
N LEU A 747 -54.94 -38.07 103.38
CA LEU A 747 -53.68 -38.10 102.63
C LEU A 747 -53.85 -38.75 101.25
N ARG A 748 -54.74 -39.76 101.11
CA ARG A 748 -55.09 -40.32 99.79
C ARG A 748 -55.80 -39.31 98.91
N ASP A 749 -56.73 -38.54 99.46
CA ASP A 749 -57.45 -37.50 98.72
C ASP A 749 -56.47 -36.44 98.20
N GLN A 750 -55.45 -36.08 98.99
CA GLN A 750 -54.38 -35.16 98.57
C GLN A 750 -53.48 -35.72 97.47
N ILE A 751 -53.28 -37.04 97.40
CA ILE A 751 -52.52 -37.70 96.33
C ILE A 751 -53.35 -37.77 95.05
N GLU A 752 -54.63 -38.14 95.14
CA GLU A 752 -55.50 -38.18 93.96
C GLU A 752 -55.71 -36.79 93.36
N ALA A 753 -55.86 -35.75 94.19
CA ALA A 753 -55.89 -34.37 93.71
C ALA A 753 -54.61 -33.98 92.94
N ARG A 754 -53.44 -34.43 93.39
CA ARG A 754 -52.15 -34.16 92.72
C ARG A 754 -51.96 -34.99 91.46
N LYS A 755 -52.40 -36.25 91.43
CA LYS A 755 -52.39 -37.10 90.22
C LYS A 755 -53.29 -36.52 89.14
N LEU A 756 -54.50 -36.09 89.50
CA LEU A 756 -55.41 -35.43 88.57
C LEU A 756 -54.77 -34.16 87.99
N ARG A 757 -54.16 -33.32 88.84
CA ARG A 757 -53.45 -32.12 88.40
C ARG A 757 -52.25 -32.42 87.50
N ARG A 758 -51.50 -33.50 87.77
CA ARG A 758 -50.42 -34.01 86.91
C ARG A 758 -50.95 -34.45 85.54
N GLN A 759 -52.06 -35.17 85.52
CA GLN A 759 -52.68 -35.66 84.30
C GLN A 759 -53.16 -34.51 83.41
N THR A 760 -53.79 -33.48 83.98
CA THR A 760 -54.13 -32.25 83.27
C THR A 760 -52.90 -31.57 82.68
N MET A 761 -51.79 -31.50 83.44
CA MET A 761 -50.57 -30.84 83.00
C MET A 761 -49.84 -31.61 81.87
N HIS A 762 -49.94 -32.94 81.83
CA HIS A 762 -49.47 -33.73 80.68
C HIS A 762 -50.26 -33.46 79.39
N VAL A 763 -51.56 -33.15 79.49
CA VAL A 763 -52.36 -32.76 78.33
C VAL A 763 -51.92 -31.38 77.82
N ASP A 764 -51.68 -30.43 78.73
CA ASP A 764 -51.18 -29.09 78.39
C ASP A 764 -49.78 -29.14 77.73
N ILE A 765 -48.87 -29.98 78.24
CA ILE A 765 -47.54 -30.17 77.65
C ILE A 765 -47.65 -30.70 76.22
N ARG A 766 -48.52 -31.68 75.96
CA ARG A 766 -48.73 -32.21 74.60
C ARG A 766 -49.27 -31.13 73.65
N LYS A 767 -50.20 -30.28 74.11
CA LYS A 767 -50.68 -29.14 73.33
C LYS A 767 -49.55 -28.14 73.02
N LEU A 768 -48.73 -27.80 74.01
CA LEU A 768 -47.57 -26.91 73.83
C LEU A 768 -46.53 -27.48 72.86
N GLN A 769 -46.24 -28.79 72.92
CA GLN A 769 -45.34 -29.45 71.98
C GLN A 769 -45.86 -29.37 70.54
N GLN A 770 -47.17 -29.56 70.33
CA GLN A 770 -47.79 -29.38 69.01
C GLN A 770 -47.74 -27.92 68.54
N GLU A 771 -47.95 -26.95 69.42
CA GLU A 771 -47.81 -25.52 69.10
C GLU A 771 -46.37 -25.16 68.69
N ILE A 772 -45.36 -25.67 69.40
CA ILE A 772 -43.93 -25.46 69.08
C ILE A 772 -43.61 -26.05 67.70
N LEU A 773 -44.00 -27.29 67.42
CA LEU A 773 -43.82 -27.93 66.11
C LEU A 773 -44.50 -27.14 64.98
N SER A 774 -45.69 -26.59 65.24
CA SER A 774 -46.40 -25.73 64.29
C SER A 774 -45.64 -24.41 64.02
N LEU A 775 -45.08 -23.78 65.04
CA LEU A 775 -44.28 -22.57 64.91
C LEU A 775 -42.97 -22.83 64.16
N GLU A 776 -42.29 -23.95 64.41
CA GLU A 776 -41.08 -24.37 63.67
C GLU A 776 -41.38 -24.62 62.19
N ALA A 777 -42.50 -25.28 61.88
CA ALA A 777 -42.95 -25.49 60.51
C ALA A 777 -43.27 -24.16 59.81
N LYS A 778 -43.90 -23.20 60.51
CA LYS A 778 -44.15 -21.84 59.99
C LYS A 778 -42.85 -21.10 59.65
N ILE A 779 -41.82 -21.18 60.51
CA ILE A 779 -40.49 -20.58 60.23
C ILE A 779 -39.89 -21.19 58.96
N LYS A 780 -39.89 -22.52 58.82
CA LYS A 780 -39.39 -23.20 57.61
C LYS A 780 -40.17 -22.80 56.35
N GLY A 781 -41.49 -22.64 56.46
CA GLY A 781 -42.33 -22.16 55.35
C GLY A 781 -41.97 -20.75 54.89
N ILE A 782 -41.73 -19.84 55.83
CA ILE A 782 -41.34 -18.45 55.55
C ILE A 782 -39.95 -18.38 54.90
N ILE A 783 -38.99 -19.19 55.35
CA ILE A 783 -37.65 -19.27 54.72
C ILE A 783 -37.77 -19.73 53.26
N ARG A 784 -38.60 -20.74 52.96
CA ARG A 784 -38.86 -21.17 51.57
C ARG A 784 -39.49 -20.04 50.73
N GLN A 785 -40.43 -19.29 51.30
CA GLN A 785 -41.03 -18.13 50.59
C GLN A 785 -40.00 -17.04 50.28
N ARG A 786 -39.04 -16.79 51.18
CA ARG A 786 -37.92 -15.88 50.93
C ARG A 786 -37.10 -16.36 49.74
N ASP A 787 -36.68 -17.62 49.74
CA ASP A 787 -35.82 -18.18 48.69
C ASP A 787 -36.51 -18.15 47.33
N MET A 788 -37.83 -18.42 47.28
CA MET A 788 -38.63 -18.27 46.07
C MET A 788 -38.67 -16.82 45.57
N LYS A 789 -38.88 -15.83 46.46
CA LYS A 789 -38.89 -14.41 46.07
C LYS A 789 -37.52 -13.91 45.59
N LEU A 790 -36.43 -14.36 46.21
CA LEU A 790 -35.07 -14.03 45.75
C LEU A 790 -34.77 -14.67 44.39
N THR A 791 -35.23 -15.90 44.17
CA THR A 791 -35.09 -16.59 42.87
C THR A 791 -35.88 -15.86 41.78
N ALA A 792 -37.11 -15.42 42.07
CA ALA A 792 -37.92 -14.62 41.15
C ALA A 792 -37.25 -13.26 40.84
N LEU A 793 -36.70 -12.57 41.86
CA LEU A 793 -35.95 -11.33 41.66
C LEU A 793 -34.72 -11.55 40.76
N ASN A 794 -33.95 -12.62 40.97
CA ASN A 794 -32.80 -12.93 40.12
C ASN A 794 -33.20 -13.23 38.67
N ALA A 795 -34.35 -13.86 38.45
CA ALA A 795 -34.89 -14.06 37.11
C ALA A 795 -35.27 -12.72 36.45
N GLU A 796 -35.94 -11.81 37.16
CA GLU A 796 -36.23 -10.45 36.67
C GLU A 796 -34.95 -9.67 36.32
N ILE A 797 -33.92 -9.74 37.16
CA ILE A 797 -32.62 -9.09 36.92
C ILE A 797 -31.96 -9.65 35.66
N LYS A 798 -31.96 -10.99 35.49
CA LYS A 798 -31.42 -11.63 34.28
C LYS A 798 -32.16 -11.19 33.02
N THR A 799 -33.49 -10.99 33.11
CA THR A 799 -34.27 -10.43 32.00
C THR A 799 -33.79 -9.02 31.65
N LEU A 800 -33.60 -8.14 32.65
CA LEU A 800 -33.07 -6.79 32.44
C LEU A 800 -31.67 -6.80 31.78
N GLU A 801 -30.79 -7.73 32.15
CA GLU A 801 -29.45 -7.85 31.57
C GLU A 801 -29.45 -8.41 30.13
N SER A 802 -30.47 -9.20 29.78
CA SER A 802 -30.58 -9.87 28.48
C SER A 802 -31.21 -9.01 27.39
N VAL A 803 -31.86 -7.90 27.76
CA VAL A 803 -32.48 -7.00 26.78
C VAL A 803 -31.43 -6.29 25.95
N GLU A 804 -31.66 -6.27 24.64
CA GLU A 804 -30.79 -5.60 23.69
C GLU A 804 -30.90 -4.08 23.80
N ILE A 805 -29.76 -3.41 23.78
CA ILE A 805 -29.70 -1.94 23.80
C ILE A 805 -29.90 -1.45 22.36
N GLU A 806 -30.94 -0.64 22.15
CA GLU A 806 -31.26 -0.08 20.84
C GLU A 806 -30.35 1.11 20.51
N ALA A 807 -29.88 1.23 19.27
CA ALA A 807 -29.18 2.42 18.78
C ALA A 807 -30.14 3.31 17.99
N ARG A 808 -30.18 4.61 18.31
CA ARG A 808 -31.00 5.61 17.60
C ARG A 808 -30.15 6.81 17.25
N GLU A 809 -30.33 7.34 16.04
CA GLU A 809 -29.65 8.56 15.62
C GLU A 809 -30.46 9.79 16.04
N ILE A 810 -29.81 10.75 16.70
CA ILE A 810 -30.41 12.05 16.98
C ILE A 810 -29.91 13.05 15.97
N GLN A 811 -30.81 13.40 15.05
CA GLN A 811 -30.63 14.51 14.14
C GLN A 811 -31.18 15.81 14.77
N PRO A 812 -30.40 16.92 14.77
CA PRO A 812 -30.89 18.24 15.15
C PRO A 812 -32.03 18.71 14.24
N LYS A 813 -32.95 19.51 14.79
CA LYS A 813 -34.01 20.21 14.03
C LYS A 813 -33.53 21.62 13.66
N ARG A 814 -34.15 22.25 12.65
CA ARG A 814 -33.80 23.62 12.21
C ARG A 814 -33.76 24.64 13.37
N GLY A 815 -34.77 24.62 14.25
CA GLY A 815 -34.81 25.51 15.44
C GLY A 815 -33.80 25.19 16.54
N GLU A 816 -32.99 24.14 16.40
CA GLU A 816 -31.93 23.75 17.34
C GLU A 816 -30.54 24.10 16.83
N VAL A 817 -30.42 24.65 15.61
CA VAL A 817 -29.16 25.11 15.02
C VAL A 817 -29.18 26.64 14.94
N ASP A 818 -28.21 27.27 15.58
CA ASP A 818 -28.04 28.72 15.60
C ASP A 818 -26.77 29.11 14.85
N VAL A 819 -26.90 29.76 13.69
CA VAL A 819 -25.75 30.24 12.91
C VAL A 819 -25.29 31.58 13.51
N THR A 820 -24.27 31.53 14.37
CA THR A 820 -23.78 32.66 15.16
C THR A 820 -22.86 33.58 14.37
N ILE A 821 -22.09 33.05 13.42
CA ILE A 821 -21.17 33.84 12.57
C ILE A 821 -21.38 33.43 11.13
N PHE A 822 -21.52 34.41 10.23
CA PHE A 822 -21.59 34.20 8.80
C PHE A 822 -21.04 35.45 8.09
N GLU A 823 -19.73 35.48 7.87
CA GLU A 823 -18.99 36.69 7.52
C GLU A 823 -17.99 36.41 6.40
N LEU A 824 -17.68 37.42 5.59
CA LEU A 824 -16.64 37.36 4.56
C LEU A 824 -15.32 37.89 5.10
N ILE A 825 -14.25 37.13 4.91
CA ILE A 825 -12.91 37.48 5.35
C ILE A 825 -12.00 37.61 4.14
N TRP A 826 -11.33 38.74 4.03
CA TRP A 826 -10.35 39.02 2.99
C TRP A 826 -8.95 38.67 3.49
N ILE A 827 -8.35 37.69 2.83
CA ILE A 827 -7.04 37.13 3.19
C ILE A 827 -5.96 37.74 2.29
N PRO A 828 -4.93 38.42 2.84
CA PRO A 828 -3.89 39.06 2.03
C PRO A 828 -2.94 38.02 1.44
N MET A 829 -2.85 37.98 0.12
CA MET A 829 -1.92 37.15 -0.64
C MET A 829 -0.99 38.04 -1.45
N PHE A 830 0.31 37.82 -1.33
CA PHE A 830 1.30 38.47 -2.17
C PHE A 830 1.74 37.56 -3.31
N SER A 831 2.09 38.17 -4.42
CA SER A 831 2.84 37.56 -5.52
C SER A 831 3.96 38.53 -5.93
N ALA A 832 5.20 38.04 -5.98
CA ALA A 832 6.36 38.84 -6.36
C ALA A 832 7.40 37.99 -7.09
N LYS A 833 8.30 38.65 -7.81
CA LYS A 833 9.46 38.02 -8.43
C LYS A 833 10.67 38.23 -7.52
N LEU A 834 11.16 37.14 -6.94
CA LEU A 834 12.34 37.08 -6.10
C LEU A 834 13.58 36.89 -6.97
N GLU A 835 14.47 37.88 -6.98
CA GLU A 835 15.80 37.74 -7.57
C GLU A 835 16.82 37.37 -6.50
N VAL A 836 17.53 36.27 -6.75
CA VAL A 836 18.65 35.80 -5.93
C VAL A 836 19.92 35.96 -6.74
N SER A 837 20.92 36.65 -6.21
CA SER A 837 22.16 36.91 -6.91
C SER A 837 23.42 36.72 -6.06
N ARG A 838 24.51 36.37 -6.75
CA ARG A 838 25.87 36.27 -6.20
C ARG A 838 26.88 36.69 -7.26
N GLY A 839 27.46 37.89 -7.09
CA GLY A 839 28.25 38.51 -8.15
C GLY A 839 27.39 38.75 -9.39
N ASP A 840 27.88 38.39 -10.57
CA ASP A 840 27.14 38.55 -11.84
C ASP A 840 26.10 37.43 -12.10
N PHE A 841 26.10 36.36 -11.29
CA PHE A 841 25.16 35.26 -11.46
C PHE A 841 23.86 35.53 -10.71
N ARG A 842 22.73 35.51 -11.43
CA ARG A 842 21.40 35.80 -10.90
C ARG A 842 20.38 34.76 -11.34
N LYS A 843 19.40 34.49 -10.47
CA LYS A 843 18.20 33.70 -10.78
C LYS A 843 16.97 34.38 -10.23
N SER A 844 15.89 34.31 -10.98
CA SER A 844 14.59 34.84 -10.58
C SER A 844 13.58 33.72 -10.37
N PHE A 845 12.79 33.82 -9.32
CA PHE A 845 11.71 32.90 -8.98
C PHE A 845 10.42 33.70 -8.78
N THR A 846 9.30 33.20 -9.27
CA THR A 846 7.99 33.72 -8.87
C THR A 846 7.62 33.07 -7.54
N ILE A 847 7.33 33.89 -6.54
CA ILE A 847 6.93 33.43 -5.21
C ILE A 847 5.58 34.02 -4.82
N THR A 848 4.79 33.25 -4.07
CA THR A 848 3.54 33.72 -3.48
C THR A 848 3.51 33.41 -2.00
N TRP A 849 2.91 34.28 -1.19
CA TRP A 849 2.78 34.02 0.24
C TRP A 849 1.59 34.74 0.88
N ASN A 850 1.10 34.14 1.96
CA ASN A 850 0.06 34.69 2.80
C ASN A 850 0.64 35.75 3.74
N GLY A 851 0.03 36.94 3.75
CA GLY A 851 0.48 38.08 4.55
C GLY A 851 0.25 37.95 6.07
N LEU A 852 -0.43 36.92 6.54
CA LEU A 852 -0.58 36.58 7.96
C LEU A 852 0.36 35.43 8.35
N THR A 853 0.24 34.28 7.68
CA THR A 853 0.95 33.06 8.08
C THR A 853 2.34 32.94 7.45
N GLY A 854 2.60 33.62 6.32
CA GLY A 854 3.87 33.56 5.59
C GLY A 854 4.08 32.25 4.83
N SER A 855 3.06 31.39 4.81
CA SER A 855 3.00 30.18 3.97
C SER A 855 2.63 30.53 2.54
N GLY A 856 3.07 29.75 1.57
CA GLY A 856 2.78 29.94 0.16
C GLY A 856 3.81 29.24 -0.73
N ASP A 857 3.80 29.53 -2.03
CA ASP A 857 4.70 28.89 -2.98
C ASP A 857 6.04 29.62 -3.06
N PHE A 858 7.12 28.96 -2.63
CA PHE A 858 8.49 29.45 -2.76
C PHE A 858 9.33 28.62 -3.75
N GLY A 859 8.68 27.88 -4.64
CA GLY A 859 9.30 26.99 -5.62
C GLY A 859 9.63 25.60 -5.07
N TYR A 860 10.48 24.88 -5.79
CA TYR A 860 10.78 23.47 -5.51
C TYR A 860 12.20 23.30 -4.96
N CYS A 861 12.36 22.40 -4.00
CA CYS A 861 13.68 22.01 -3.51
C CYS A 861 14.52 21.41 -4.65
N LYS A 862 15.77 21.88 -4.80
CA LYS A 862 16.70 21.35 -5.81
C LYS A 862 16.98 19.85 -5.70
N THR A 863 16.96 19.28 -4.49
CA THR A 863 17.39 17.89 -4.24
C THR A 863 16.22 16.91 -4.23
N CYS A 864 15.19 17.14 -3.41
CA CYS A 864 14.04 16.23 -3.32
C CYS A 864 12.84 16.60 -4.21
N HIS A 865 12.89 17.75 -4.90
CA HIS A 865 11.81 18.24 -5.77
C HIS A 865 10.45 18.44 -5.09
N LYS A 866 10.41 18.50 -3.75
CA LYS A 866 9.21 18.88 -2.99
C LYS A 866 8.94 20.37 -3.14
N LEU A 867 7.66 20.75 -3.24
CA LEU A 867 7.20 22.13 -3.17
C LEU A 867 7.54 22.71 -1.79
N LEU A 868 8.01 23.95 -1.76
CA LEU A 868 8.34 24.68 -0.54
C LEU A 868 7.16 25.58 -0.18
N GLU A 869 6.28 25.06 0.67
CA GLU A 869 5.08 25.76 1.18
C GLU A 869 5.40 26.86 2.23
N THR A 870 6.67 26.98 2.59
CA THR A 870 7.19 28.00 3.50
C THR A 870 8.52 28.52 2.96
N LEU A 871 8.92 29.69 3.44
CA LEU A 871 10.16 30.33 3.01
C LEU A 871 11.33 29.33 3.08
N PRO A 872 12.12 29.16 2.00
CA PRO A 872 13.21 28.19 1.94
C PRO A 872 14.18 28.37 3.10
N SER A 873 14.74 27.25 3.54
CA SER A 873 15.75 27.25 4.61
C SER A 873 17.07 27.88 4.17
N ALA A 874 17.42 27.71 2.90
CA ALA A 874 18.59 28.29 2.25
C ALA A 874 18.48 28.15 0.73
N PHE A 875 19.35 28.86 0.03
CA PHE A 875 19.61 28.68 -1.40
C PHE A 875 20.98 28.05 -1.61
N CYS A 876 21.11 27.23 -2.64
CA CYS A 876 22.41 26.69 -3.02
C CYS A 876 23.34 27.81 -3.45
N GLU A 877 24.52 27.89 -2.86
CA GLU A 877 25.55 28.86 -3.24
C GLU A 877 25.99 28.70 -4.69
N THR A 878 25.99 27.50 -5.25
CA THR A 878 26.43 27.27 -6.64
C THR A 878 25.33 27.59 -7.65
N CYS A 879 24.17 26.93 -7.54
CA CYS A 879 23.11 27.04 -8.54
C CYS A 879 22.02 28.06 -8.23
N LEU A 880 22.04 28.71 -7.06
CA LEU A 880 21.06 29.69 -6.58
C LEU A 880 19.60 29.19 -6.54
N ILE A 881 19.38 27.87 -6.48
CA ILE A 881 18.05 27.26 -6.37
C ILE A 881 17.74 26.99 -4.88
N PRO A 882 16.48 27.16 -4.42
CA PRO A 882 16.11 26.94 -3.04
C PRO A 882 16.24 25.46 -2.61
N ILE A 883 16.48 25.25 -1.31
CA ILE A 883 16.68 23.93 -0.70
C ILE A 883 15.84 23.85 0.59
N CYS A 884 15.17 22.71 0.81
CA CYS A 884 14.47 22.43 2.07
C CYS A 884 15.47 22.16 3.21
N ASP A 885 15.00 22.23 4.46
CA ASP A 885 15.86 22.04 5.63
C ASP A 885 16.52 20.65 5.67
N GLU A 886 15.82 19.60 5.23
CA GLU A 886 16.31 18.22 5.22
C GLU A 886 17.48 18.01 4.24
N ASP A 887 17.47 18.71 3.10
CA ASP A 887 18.46 18.57 2.03
C ASP A 887 19.58 19.62 2.09
N LYS A 888 19.55 20.52 3.07
CA LYS A 888 20.52 21.59 3.23
C LYS A 888 21.86 21.04 3.71
N ILE A 889 22.89 21.09 2.85
CA ILE A 889 24.24 20.67 3.23
C ILE A 889 25.12 21.90 3.46
N VAL A 890 25.60 22.08 4.70
CA VAL A 890 26.58 23.12 5.04
C VAL A 890 27.97 22.51 5.03
N CYS A 891 28.84 23.00 4.14
CA CYS A 891 30.22 22.52 4.06
C CYS A 891 31.03 22.95 5.29
N VAL A 892 31.56 21.99 6.05
CA VAL A 892 32.39 22.25 7.25
C VAL A 892 33.67 23.04 6.92
N GLY A 893 34.22 22.89 5.72
CA GLY A 893 35.47 23.54 5.34
C GLY A 893 35.34 25.02 4.96
N CYS A 894 34.27 25.42 4.29
CA CYS A 894 34.09 26.81 3.81
C CYS A 894 32.82 27.49 4.33
N GLY A 895 31.98 26.81 5.09
CA GLY A 895 30.73 27.32 5.63
C GLY A 895 29.75 27.80 4.56
N LYS A 896 29.80 27.23 3.35
CA LYS A 896 28.87 27.50 2.24
C LYS A 896 27.79 26.44 2.19
N VAL A 897 26.60 26.82 1.75
CA VAL A 897 25.43 25.95 1.66
C VAL A 897 25.30 25.39 0.24
N PHE A 898 25.12 24.08 0.10
CA PHE A 898 25.03 23.41 -1.18
C PHE A 898 23.83 22.46 -1.24
N CYS A 899 23.30 22.27 -2.45
CA CYS A 899 22.45 21.11 -2.74
C CYS A 899 23.32 19.85 -2.83
N ARG A 900 22.70 18.67 -2.79
CA ARG A 900 23.44 17.39 -2.75
C ARG A 900 24.36 17.21 -3.96
N GLU A 901 23.90 17.59 -5.15
CA GLU A 901 24.66 17.50 -6.41
C GLU A 901 25.88 18.42 -6.39
N ASP A 902 25.67 19.70 -6.08
CA ASP A 902 26.75 20.70 -6.09
C ASP A 902 27.72 20.52 -4.91
N PHE A 903 27.28 19.92 -3.80
CA PHE A 903 28.17 19.59 -2.69
C PHE A 903 29.21 18.56 -3.11
N GLN A 904 28.80 17.50 -3.82
CA GLN A 904 29.73 16.48 -4.32
C GLN A 904 30.72 17.09 -5.33
N ARG A 905 30.22 17.94 -6.24
CA ARG A 905 31.08 18.67 -7.21
C ARG A 905 32.01 19.68 -6.55
N HIS A 906 31.65 20.19 -5.37
CA HIS A 906 32.48 21.12 -4.61
C HIS A 906 33.70 20.46 -3.97
N LEU A 907 33.63 19.17 -3.65
CA LEU A 907 34.74 18.45 -3.03
C LEU A 907 35.86 18.15 -4.04
N THR A 908 37.10 18.12 -3.56
CA THR A 908 38.29 17.81 -4.35
C THR A 908 39.10 16.70 -3.67
N PRO A 909 39.53 15.65 -4.39
CA PRO A 909 40.27 14.56 -3.78
C PRO A 909 41.70 14.97 -3.41
N CYS A 910 42.13 14.63 -2.19
CA CYS A 910 43.53 14.72 -1.80
C CYS A 910 44.38 13.80 -2.66
N VAL A 911 45.47 14.32 -3.23
CA VAL A 911 46.31 13.53 -4.15
C VAL A 911 46.97 12.33 -3.45
N THR A 912 47.36 12.47 -2.18
CA THR A 912 48.03 11.40 -1.41
C THR A 912 47.06 10.33 -0.88
N CYS A 913 45.93 10.69 -0.26
CA CYS A 913 45.04 9.71 0.38
C CYS A 913 43.69 9.51 -0.31
N LYS A 914 43.44 10.19 -1.44
CA LYS A 914 42.22 10.09 -2.26
C LYS A 914 40.91 10.48 -1.58
N ARG A 915 40.93 10.88 -0.31
CA ARG A 915 39.75 11.42 0.39
C ARG A 915 39.31 12.74 -0.21
N GLU A 916 38.01 12.84 -0.47
CA GLU A 916 37.34 14.06 -0.92
C GLU A 916 37.24 15.06 0.23
N VAL A 917 37.76 16.25 0.01
CA VAL A 917 37.79 17.32 1.01
C VAL A 917 37.45 18.66 0.37
N CYS A 918 36.96 19.59 1.18
CA CYS A 918 36.73 20.95 0.74
C CYS A 918 38.06 21.56 0.23
N PRO A 919 38.06 22.25 -0.93
CA PRO A 919 39.26 22.92 -1.46
C PRO A 919 39.92 23.91 -0.49
N SER A 920 39.15 24.57 0.39
CA SER A 920 39.71 25.49 1.40
C SER A 920 40.57 24.79 2.46
N LEU A 921 40.45 23.46 2.59
CA LEU A 921 41.22 22.64 3.52
C LEU A 921 42.38 21.89 2.82
N LEU A 922 42.56 22.10 1.52
CA LEU A 922 43.68 21.56 0.76
C LEU A 922 44.85 22.53 0.78
N VAL A 923 46.03 22.00 1.04
CA VAL A 923 47.28 22.76 1.07
C VAL A 923 48.19 22.22 -0.03
N GLN A 924 48.77 23.12 -0.82
CA GLN A 924 49.67 22.76 -1.91
C GLN A 924 51.03 22.36 -1.37
N CYS A 925 51.56 21.22 -1.82
CA CYS A 925 52.94 20.86 -1.50
C CYS A 925 53.92 21.74 -2.31
N PRO A 926 54.87 22.44 -1.67
CA PRO A 926 55.80 23.34 -2.35
C PRO A 926 56.89 22.62 -3.16
N ILE A 927 56.88 21.27 -3.19
CA ILE A 927 57.84 20.46 -3.97
C ILE A 927 57.20 19.98 -5.26
N CYS A 928 56.13 19.18 -5.17
CA CYS A 928 55.45 18.66 -6.37
C CYS A 928 54.29 19.52 -6.89
N GLY A 929 53.90 20.58 -6.19
CA GLY A 929 52.76 21.44 -6.55
C GLY A 929 51.38 20.80 -6.37
N LYS A 930 51.29 19.57 -5.84
CA LYS A 930 50.03 18.82 -5.68
C LYS A 930 49.27 19.22 -4.41
N MET A 931 47.94 19.23 -4.51
CA MET A 931 47.03 19.57 -3.40
C MET A 931 46.82 18.38 -2.46
N ASN A 932 47.06 18.59 -1.17
CA ASN A 932 46.98 17.54 -0.15
C ASN A 932 46.18 18.01 1.06
N CYS A 933 45.46 17.09 1.70
CA CYS A 933 44.84 17.40 2.99
C CYS A 933 45.93 17.54 4.06
N GLU A 934 45.63 18.29 5.12
CA GLU A 934 46.60 18.59 6.17
C GLU A 934 47.20 17.33 6.82
N LYS A 935 46.41 16.26 6.97
CA LYS A 935 46.86 14.96 7.50
C LYS A 935 47.89 14.23 6.62
N CYS A 936 47.98 14.59 5.34
CA CYS A 936 48.96 14.01 4.40
C CYS A 936 50.21 14.84 4.24
N LEU A 937 50.31 15.97 4.95
CA LEU A 937 51.49 16.81 4.98
C LEU A 937 52.31 16.54 6.24
N VAL A 938 53.62 16.60 6.09
CA VAL A 938 54.61 16.51 7.16
C VAL A 938 55.49 17.76 7.11
N VAL A 939 55.93 18.23 8.27
CA VAL A 939 56.81 19.42 8.35
C VAL A 939 58.26 18.96 8.24
N CYS A 940 59.00 19.55 7.29
CA CYS A 940 60.44 19.35 7.20
C CYS A 940 61.14 20.00 8.42
N ASN A 941 61.97 19.24 9.12
CA ASN A 941 62.66 19.73 10.32
C ASN A 941 63.72 20.81 10.03
N ILE A 942 64.19 20.95 8.79
CA ILE A 942 65.21 21.96 8.43
C ILE A 942 64.51 23.21 7.89
N CYS A 943 63.80 23.09 6.78
CA CYS A 943 63.23 24.25 6.09
C CYS A 943 61.84 24.66 6.59
N GLY A 944 61.22 23.91 7.51
CA GLY A 944 59.89 24.22 8.08
C GLY A 944 58.70 24.06 7.12
N LEU A 945 58.95 23.73 5.85
CA LEU A 945 57.90 23.58 4.85
C LEU A 945 57.04 22.33 5.11
N LYS A 946 55.71 22.47 4.97
CA LYS A 946 54.75 21.36 4.93
C LYS A 946 54.83 20.68 3.56
N VAL A 947 55.39 19.46 3.50
CA VAL A 947 55.56 18.68 2.26
C VAL A 947 54.74 17.40 2.31
N CYS A 948 54.35 16.89 1.15
CA CYS A 948 53.59 15.63 1.10
C CYS A 948 54.47 14.45 1.49
N LYS A 949 53.87 13.38 2.03
CA LYS A 949 54.62 12.18 2.45
C LYS A 949 55.57 11.63 1.35
N PRO A 950 55.16 11.52 0.07
CA PRO A 950 56.07 11.11 -1.02
C PRO A 950 57.29 12.03 -1.22
N ASP A 951 57.15 13.34 -0.99
CA ASP A 951 58.24 14.32 -1.11
C ASP A 951 58.99 14.51 0.22
N SER A 952 58.87 13.56 1.13
CA SER A 952 59.55 13.54 2.42
C SER A 952 60.29 12.23 2.62
N TRP A 953 61.29 12.25 3.48
CA TRP A 953 62.01 11.08 3.94
C TRP A 953 62.41 11.27 5.39
N SER A 954 62.52 10.18 6.14
CA SER A 954 62.93 10.24 7.53
C SER A 954 64.29 9.57 7.71
N CYS A 955 65.15 10.17 8.52
CA CYS A 955 66.45 9.58 8.85
C CYS A 955 66.23 8.36 9.76
N PRO A 956 66.59 7.13 9.34
CA PRO A 956 66.38 5.93 10.15
C PRO A 956 67.14 5.95 11.49
N THR A 957 68.21 6.76 11.58
CA THR A 957 69.02 6.86 12.81
C THR A 957 68.39 7.75 13.88
N CYS A 958 67.66 8.81 13.51
CA CYS A 958 67.08 9.76 14.48
C CYS A 958 65.57 9.94 14.38
N GLY A 959 64.90 9.33 13.39
CA GLY A 959 63.46 9.42 13.16
C GLY A 959 62.97 10.76 12.58
N THR A 960 63.82 11.79 12.53
CA THR A 960 63.46 13.12 12.04
C THR A 960 63.12 13.11 10.54
N THR A 961 62.06 13.83 10.17
CA THR A 961 61.55 13.92 8.80
C THR A 961 62.08 15.18 8.10
N TYR A 962 62.51 14.98 6.86
CA TYR A 962 63.09 15.99 5.98
C TYR A 962 62.36 15.96 4.65
N CYS A 963 62.37 17.07 3.91
CA CYS A 963 61.90 17.06 2.53
C CYS A 963 62.98 16.51 1.60
N ILE A 964 62.60 16.09 0.39
CA ILE A 964 63.56 15.52 -0.58
C ILE A 964 64.61 16.51 -1.08
N LYS A 965 64.42 17.82 -0.89
CA LYS A 965 65.42 18.85 -1.23
C LYS A 965 66.58 18.86 -0.23
N GLU A 966 66.39 18.33 0.98
CA GLU A 966 67.45 18.25 1.97
C GLU A 966 68.43 17.14 1.62
N GLY A 967 69.72 17.44 1.75
CA GLY A 967 70.82 16.54 1.39
C GLY A 967 70.75 15.19 2.10
N LYS A 968 70.84 14.12 1.32
CA LYS A 968 70.92 12.73 1.77
C LYS A 968 72.37 12.27 1.74
N TYR A 969 72.85 11.71 2.84
CA TYR A 969 74.18 11.11 2.89
C TYR A 969 74.07 9.60 3.00
N THR A 970 74.83 8.86 2.21
CA THR A 970 74.81 7.40 2.28
C THR A 970 75.99 6.91 3.10
N CYS A 971 75.72 6.06 4.09
CA CYS A 971 76.80 5.39 4.81
C CYS A 971 77.55 4.46 3.86
N ALA A 972 78.85 4.68 3.67
CA ALA A 972 79.68 3.85 2.79
C ALA A 972 79.90 2.41 3.29
N VAL A 973 79.44 2.08 4.51
CA VAL A 973 79.56 0.74 5.12
C VAL A 973 78.24 -0.02 5.06
N CYS A 974 77.11 0.56 5.52
CA CYS A 974 75.82 -0.12 5.55
C CYS A 974 74.79 0.34 4.51
N GLY A 975 75.08 1.37 3.72
CA GLY A 975 74.18 1.89 2.69
C GLY A 975 72.97 2.68 3.21
N GLN A 976 72.80 2.86 4.52
CA GLN A 976 71.68 3.64 5.06
C GLN A 976 71.78 5.13 4.69
N ILE A 977 70.62 5.73 4.40
CA ILE A 977 70.47 7.17 4.16
C ILE A 977 70.45 7.91 5.50
N LEU A 978 71.28 8.93 5.63
CA LEU A 978 71.52 9.70 6.84
C LEU A 978 71.25 11.17 6.58
N CYS A 979 70.77 11.88 7.60
CA CYS A 979 70.80 13.34 7.62
C CYS A 979 72.22 13.85 7.91
N ALA A 980 72.48 15.13 7.62
CA ALA A 980 73.77 15.78 7.84
C ALA A 980 74.31 15.54 9.27
N ALA A 981 73.45 15.70 10.28
CA ALA A 981 73.82 15.54 11.69
C ALA A 981 74.17 14.08 12.09
N CYS A 982 73.64 13.09 11.37
CA CYS A 982 73.92 11.67 11.59
C CYS A 982 75.07 11.14 10.71
N SER A 983 75.48 11.91 9.70
CA SER A 983 76.63 11.63 8.86
C SER A 983 77.93 12.03 9.58
N GLN A 984 78.97 11.21 9.45
CA GLN A 984 80.32 11.50 9.95
C GLN A 984 81.33 11.16 8.86
N ARG A 985 82.38 11.97 8.71
CA ARG A 985 83.44 11.75 7.71
C ARG A 985 84.61 11.00 8.36
N CYS A 986 85.05 9.92 7.73
CA CYS A 986 86.27 9.24 8.15
C CYS A 986 87.50 10.10 7.82
N GLU A 987 88.30 10.44 8.82
CA GLU A 987 89.52 11.25 8.66
C GLU A 987 90.66 10.49 7.95
N VAL A 988 90.51 9.17 7.80
CA VAL A 988 91.50 8.30 7.16
C VAL A 988 91.27 8.21 5.65
N CYS A 989 90.04 7.87 5.22
CA CYS A 989 89.70 7.64 3.82
C CYS A 989 88.75 8.68 3.20
N GLY A 990 88.24 9.62 3.99
CA GLY A 990 87.32 10.66 3.53
C GLY A 990 85.87 10.20 3.29
N LYS A 991 85.57 8.90 3.39
CA LYS A 991 84.21 8.37 3.18
C LYS A 991 83.24 8.78 4.29
N ILE A 992 81.98 8.97 3.94
CA ILE A 992 80.89 9.28 4.88
C ILE A 992 80.33 7.98 5.47
N VAL A 993 80.18 7.92 6.78
CA VAL A 993 79.67 6.76 7.51
C VAL A 993 78.69 7.20 8.60
N CYS A 994 77.81 6.31 9.04
CA CYS A 994 76.93 6.58 10.17
C CYS A 994 77.72 6.55 11.49
N ARG A 995 77.11 7.08 12.56
CA ARG A 995 77.71 7.10 13.90
C ARG A 995 78.09 5.71 14.42
N GLN A 996 77.42 4.64 14.00
CA GLN A 996 77.74 3.27 14.40
C GLN A 996 78.98 2.71 13.69
N HIS A 997 79.30 3.20 12.48
CA HIS A 997 80.43 2.72 11.68
C HIS A 997 81.65 3.63 11.73
N ILE A 998 81.69 4.56 12.69
CA ILE A 998 82.84 5.41 12.97
C ILE A 998 83.31 5.19 14.40
N SER A 999 84.61 5.09 14.58
CA SER A 999 85.22 4.97 15.91
C SER A 999 86.53 5.75 15.96
N VAL A 1000 86.92 6.16 17.16
CA VAL A 1000 88.14 6.94 17.37
C VAL A 1000 89.34 5.99 17.45
N CYS A 1001 90.39 6.27 16.68
CA CYS A 1001 91.63 5.51 16.75
C CYS A 1001 92.33 5.81 18.08
N PRO A 1002 92.52 4.82 18.98
CA PRO A 1002 93.08 5.05 20.31
C PRO A 1002 94.52 5.56 20.29
N HIS A 1003 95.24 5.38 19.18
CA HIS A 1003 96.63 5.82 19.03
C HIS A 1003 96.83 7.27 18.56
N CYS A 1004 95.88 7.86 17.82
CA CYS A 1004 96.06 9.20 17.26
C CYS A 1004 94.84 10.09 17.42
N GLY A 1005 93.76 9.61 18.02
CA GLY A 1005 92.50 10.34 18.15
C GLY A 1005 91.70 10.48 16.85
N ALA A 1006 92.22 10.02 15.71
CA ALA A 1006 91.53 10.22 14.43
C ALA A 1006 90.24 9.39 14.33
N LYS A 1007 89.15 10.00 13.85
CA LYS A 1007 87.87 9.32 13.59
C LYS A 1007 87.97 8.46 12.34
N ALA A 1008 88.08 7.14 12.53
CA ALA A 1008 88.23 6.17 11.46
C ALA A 1008 86.95 5.34 11.28
N CYS A 1009 86.55 5.09 10.03
CA CYS A 1009 85.49 4.12 9.77
C CYS A 1009 85.97 2.70 10.10
N SER A 1010 85.02 1.79 10.29
CA SER A 1010 85.27 0.35 10.52
C SER A 1010 86.30 -0.23 9.53
N ASP A 1011 86.17 0.10 8.24
CA ASP A 1011 87.06 -0.44 7.18
C ASP A 1011 88.48 0.14 7.22
N CYS A 1012 88.66 1.26 7.91
CA CYS A 1012 89.95 1.92 8.09
C CYS A 1012 90.62 1.57 9.41
N LEU A 1013 89.97 0.79 10.28
CA LEU A 1013 90.54 0.26 11.50
C LEU A 1013 91.08 -1.14 11.24
N ILE A 1014 92.38 -1.30 11.42
CA ILE A 1014 93.05 -2.60 11.36
C ILE A 1014 93.17 -3.12 12.79
N ARG A 1015 92.66 -4.33 13.02
CA ARG A 1015 92.94 -5.08 14.24
C ARG A 1015 94.07 -6.07 13.94
N THR A 1016 95.16 -5.97 14.69
CA THR A 1016 96.24 -6.97 14.61
C THR A 1016 96.29 -7.77 15.91
N ARG A 1017 96.43 -9.09 15.81
CA ARG A 1017 96.61 -9.96 16.98
C ARG A 1017 98.11 -10.12 17.24
N LYS A 1018 98.59 -9.58 18.36
CA LYS A 1018 99.84 -10.01 19.00
C LYS A 1018 99.49 -10.66 20.34
N LEU A 1019 100.34 -11.60 20.74
CA LEU A 1019 100.10 -12.77 21.60
C LEU A 1019 99.30 -12.61 22.92
N LEU A 1020 98.90 -11.42 23.39
CA LEU A 1020 98.04 -11.29 24.58
C LEU A 1020 96.92 -10.23 24.50
N PHE A 1021 96.93 -9.21 23.62
CA PHE A 1021 95.80 -8.28 23.43
C PHE A 1021 95.73 -7.75 21.98
N PRO A 1022 94.53 -7.66 21.35
CA PRO A 1022 94.40 -7.12 20.00
C PRO A 1022 94.60 -5.59 19.99
N VAL A 1023 95.59 -5.14 19.22
CA VAL A 1023 95.87 -3.71 19.05
C VAL A 1023 95.07 -3.19 17.85
N ILE A 1024 94.21 -2.20 18.10
CA ILE A 1024 93.40 -1.53 17.07
C ILE A 1024 94.08 -0.23 16.67
N ARG A 1025 94.44 -0.10 15.40
CA ARG A 1025 95.05 1.10 14.83
C ARG A 1025 94.37 1.47 13.52
N CYS A 1026 94.28 2.76 13.22
CA CYS A 1026 93.84 3.16 11.88
C CYS A 1026 94.92 2.83 10.84
N LYS A 1027 94.51 2.66 9.57
CA LYS A 1027 95.40 2.34 8.44
C LYS A 1027 96.61 3.29 8.31
N ARG A 1028 96.46 4.57 8.65
CA ARG A 1028 97.58 5.55 8.67
C ARG A 1028 98.60 5.24 9.76
N CYS A 1029 98.15 5.01 10.99
CA CYS A 1029 99.03 4.63 12.10
C CYS A 1029 99.66 3.25 11.89
N PHE A 1030 98.92 2.31 11.29
CA PHE A 1030 99.45 1.01 10.93
C PHE A 1030 100.58 1.12 9.91
N LYS A 1031 100.39 1.88 8.81
CA LYS A 1031 101.46 2.12 7.83
C LYS A 1031 102.67 2.84 8.42
N LYS A 1032 102.47 3.85 9.28
CA LYS A 1032 103.59 4.52 9.99
C LYS A 1032 104.36 3.55 10.89
N ALA A 1033 103.66 2.70 11.64
CA ALA A 1033 104.28 1.69 12.50
C ALA A 1033 104.98 0.56 11.72
N ALA A 1034 104.51 0.25 10.51
CA ALA A 1034 105.13 -0.74 9.62
C ALA A 1034 106.35 -0.20 8.87
N ASN A 1035 106.52 1.12 8.75
CA ASN A 1035 107.70 1.77 8.19
C ASN A 1035 108.75 2.14 9.25
N SER A 1036 108.44 1.92 10.54
CA SER A 1036 109.32 2.20 11.69
C SER A 1036 109.76 0.93 12.44
N ASN A 1037 109.46 -0.24 11.88
CA ASN A 1037 109.98 -1.57 12.21
C ASN A 1037 110.58 -2.15 10.93
#